data_AF-K6BUH5-F1
#
_entry.id   AF-K6BUH5-F1
#
_cell.length_a   1.000
_cell.length_b   1.000
_cell.length_c   1.000
_cell.angle_alpha   90.00
_cell.angle_beta   90.00
_cell.angle_gamma   90.00
#
_symmetry.space_group_name_H-M   'P 1'
#
loop_
_entity.id
_entity.type
_entity.pdbx_description
1 polymer ?
#
loop_
_entity_poly.entity_id
_entity_poly.type
_entity_poly.pdbx_seq_one_letter_code
_entity_poly.pdbx_strand_id
1 'polypeptide(L)'
;MPCLYSLKTMYRRLPFIILLSILAVFALRASVVAPSILVQNYSVDDYKASCQNWDLAVSYHGILYVANNSGLVTFDGNTWNTYPLPDKTPIYKVSFQNDSIYTQGKSSLGYWLYDKLGNLEYHPIDTLPSYINFDDPETNYTIPKEIEEKHPTSFASAGGLNFTGTSTSGIYITNDEGEIFQHLNINNQLQDNIVRSICVQDNNLIWVALDNGISQIDINPPIAMLGKRSQIGKLEDAVKEDNRLYIRTNVGYFSRSLMFGDKFTPISDEIGRSYIHPDTTDNHLSVSSLFKNKDVLSVFANAESIYPVPDNLYWLTIQNEAGLFHRENGTGTLKCRILFDNYDLNLVTNGKRIIPLNDSLDLVSAMQGTLLINTRQLIEGSLGGLTMPRFMRIEYQDQEGTHYLYPDTQRIDLPHNFQELSLYIGTTVFTPNHQISYKLEGVSADWSSWQKDGKITFLQLPEGTYELRVRKYVTRGPFPEITMQITVRPPWYNTVWAYLIYVALIWFAIQEGLRYHLRNLRKKEQEKLEAERQAELQRLQQMKSEMLETELQNKNNELTLQTTALVKRNEAIQALLEELDKQKETLGDRYPNKLYTRLRSLIESTLNDQADWVQFETYFNSAHQNFMDRLRQQYADITAGDLRICCLLRMNLSTKEIASLMNVSVRAIELRRYRLRKRLALDGDTNLVDFLMNY
;
A
#
# COMPACT_ATOMS: atom_id res chain seq x y z
N MET A 1 -64.53 -16.83 -89.94
CA MET A 1 -65.00 -16.46 -88.59
C MET A 1 -63.95 -16.81 -87.51
N PRO A 2 -62.93 -15.97 -87.24
CA PRO A 2 -62.15 -16.13 -86.00
C PRO A 2 -62.02 -14.85 -85.14
N CYS A 3 -62.48 -13.68 -85.60
CA CYS A 3 -62.28 -12.42 -84.84
C CYS A 3 -63.25 -12.21 -83.65
N LEU A 4 -64.41 -12.86 -83.61
CA LEU A 4 -65.43 -12.60 -82.58
C LEU A 4 -65.23 -13.38 -81.28
N TYR A 5 -64.39 -14.42 -81.27
CA TYR A 5 -64.10 -15.20 -80.04
C TYR A 5 -63.05 -14.52 -79.14
N SER A 6 -62.11 -13.77 -79.72
CA SER A 6 -61.03 -13.09 -78.99
C SER A 6 -61.55 -11.92 -78.13
N LEU A 7 -62.52 -11.14 -78.62
CA LEU A 7 -63.08 -10.00 -77.88
C LEU A 7 -63.87 -10.41 -76.63
N LYS A 8 -64.59 -11.55 -76.67
CA LYS A 8 -65.36 -12.03 -75.50
C LYS A 8 -64.47 -12.50 -74.36
N THR A 9 -63.31 -13.09 -74.65
CA THR A 9 -62.31 -13.46 -73.63
C THR A 9 -61.59 -12.25 -73.04
N MET A 10 -61.39 -11.18 -73.83
CA MET A 10 -60.75 -9.95 -73.36
C MET A 10 -61.66 -9.16 -72.40
N TYR A 11 -62.96 -9.04 -72.72
CA TYR A 11 -63.94 -8.37 -71.84
C TYR A 11 -64.20 -9.12 -70.53
N ARG A 12 -64.06 -10.45 -70.51
CA ARG A 12 -64.22 -11.26 -69.29
C ARG A 12 -63.03 -11.15 -68.32
N ARG A 13 -61.84 -10.82 -68.83
CA ARG A 13 -60.61 -10.63 -68.03
C ARG A 13 -60.36 -9.17 -67.64
N LEU A 14 -60.94 -8.21 -68.37
CA LEU A 14 -60.85 -6.79 -68.07
C LEU A 14 -61.22 -6.42 -66.62
N PRO A 15 -62.35 -6.87 -66.03
CA PRO A 15 -62.66 -6.55 -64.64
C PRO A 15 -61.68 -7.20 -63.66
N PHE A 16 -61.12 -8.36 -63.99
CA PHE A 16 -60.12 -9.05 -63.17
C PHE A 16 -58.77 -8.33 -63.19
N ILE A 17 -58.35 -7.81 -64.36
CA ILE A 17 -57.14 -7.00 -64.51
C ILE A 17 -57.31 -5.63 -63.83
N ILE A 18 -58.48 -5.02 -63.95
CA ILE A 18 -58.81 -3.78 -63.24
C ILE A 18 -58.78 -4.02 -61.73
N LEU A 19 -59.42 -5.09 -61.23
CA LEU A 19 -59.39 -5.46 -59.81
C LEU A 19 -57.96 -5.77 -59.33
N LEU A 20 -57.14 -6.47 -60.12
CA LEU A 20 -55.74 -6.77 -59.79
C LEU A 20 -54.88 -5.51 -59.80
N SER A 21 -55.14 -4.55 -60.71
CA SER A 21 -54.47 -3.26 -60.75
C SER A 21 -54.91 -2.34 -59.61
N ILE A 22 -56.17 -2.40 -59.19
CA ILE A 22 -56.68 -1.70 -58.00
C ILE A 22 -56.07 -2.33 -56.74
N LEU A 23 -56.03 -3.66 -56.64
CA LEU A 23 -55.34 -4.37 -55.56
C LEU A 23 -53.83 -4.09 -55.57
N ALA A 24 -53.19 -3.98 -56.73
CA ALA A 24 -51.78 -3.59 -56.84
C ALA A 24 -51.58 -2.12 -56.45
N VAL A 25 -52.48 -1.21 -56.79
CA VAL A 25 -52.43 0.20 -56.36
C VAL A 25 -52.74 0.35 -54.87
N PHE A 26 -53.62 -0.48 -54.30
CA PHE A 26 -53.86 -0.56 -52.85
C PHE A 26 -52.71 -1.25 -52.11
N ALA A 27 -52.03 -2.23 -52.72
CA ALA A 27 -50.84 -2.88 -52.18
C ALA A 27 -49.59 -1.98 -52.30
N LEU A 28 -49.48 -1.16 -53.34
CA LEU A 28 -48.46 -0.10 -53.46
C LEU A 28 -48.76 1.11 -52.57
N ARG A 29 -50.01 1.27 -52.11
CA ARG A 29 -50.36 2.15 -50.98
C ARG A 29 -50.45 1.38 -49.67
N ALA A 30 -49.64 0.32 -49.50
CA ALA A 30 -49.16 0.03 -48.16
C ALA A 30 -48.41 1.29 -47.72
N SER A 31 -49.09 2.13 -46.94
CA SER A 31 -48.52 3.33 -46.38
C SER A 31 -47.20 2.94 -45.73
N VAL A 32 -46.09 3.40 -46.29
CA VAL A 32 -44.78 3.29 -45.64
C VAL A 32 -44.98 3.92 -44.26
N VAL A 33 -44.96 3.09 -43.23
CA VAL A 33 -45.11 3.54 -41.85
C VAL A 33 -43.84 4.33 -41.56
N ALA A 34 -43.94 5.65 -41.57
CA ALA A 34 -42.77 6.47 -41.34
C ALA A 34 -42.26 6.27 -39.90
N PRO A 35 -40.94 6.31 -39.73
CA PRO A 35 -40.26 5.76 -38.55
C PRO A 35 -40.52 6.61 -37.31
N SER A 36 -40.65 5.98 -36.14
CA SER A 36 -40.50 6.75 -34.88
C SER A 36 -39.02 7.12 -34.71
N ILE A 37 -38.73 8.32 -34.20
CA ILE A 37 -37.35 8.76 -33.96
C ILE A 37 -37.16 9.10 -32.48
N LEU A 38 -36.08 8.59 -31.89
CA LEU A 38 -35.57 9.04 -30.61
C LEU A 38 -34.18 9.63 -30.83
N VAL A 39 -33.99 10.87 -30.39
CA VAL A 39 -32.68 11.55 -30.43
C VAL A 39 -32.12 11.59 -29.02
N GLN A 40 -30.92 11.05 -28.85
CA GLN A 40 -30.11 11.21 -27.65
C GLN A 40 -28.98 12.19 -27.95
N ASN A 41 -28.82 13.18 -27.08
CA ASN A 41 -27.90 14.30 -27.32
C ASN A 41 -26.77 14.31 -26.29
N TYR A 42 -25.54 14.52 -26.78
CA TYR A 42 -24.32 14.61 -25.99
C TYR A 42 -23.72 16.00 -26.17
N SER A 43 -23.78 16.78 -25.10
CA SER A 43 -23.26 18.14 -25.02
C SER A 43 -21.76 18.17 -24.70
N VAL A 44 -21.18 19.36 -24.79
CA VAL A 44 -19.80 19.66 -24.37
C VAL A 44 -19.53 19.20 -22.93
N ASP A 45 -20.54 19.24 -22.07
CA ASP A 45 -20.41 18.80 -20.69
C ASP A 45 -20.30 17.28 -20.55
N ASP A 46 -20.73 16.51 -21.54
CA ASP A 46 -20.64 15.06 -21.51
C ASP A 46 -19.26 14.59 -21.94
N TYR A 47 -18.77 15.08 -23.08
CA TYR A 47 -17.52 14.61 -23.68
C TYR A 47 -16.29 15.46 -23.35
N LYS A 48 -16.47 16.60 -22.67
CA LYS A 48 -15.40 17.48 -22.13
C LYS A 48 -14.33 17.90 -23.16
N ALA A 49 -14.72 18.10 -24.42
CA ALA A 49 -13.86 18.60 -25.50
C ALA A 49 -14.44 19.88 -26.13
N SER A 50 -13.98 20.31 -27.30
CA SER A 50 -14.53 21.50 -27.98
C SER A 50 -15.96 21.26 -28.48
N CYS A 51 -16.78 22.30 -28.59
CA CYS A 51 -18.15 22.18 -29.10
C CYS A 51 -18.25 21.70 -30.56
N GLN A 52 -17.24 21.99 -31.38
CA GLN A 52 -17.28 21.72 -32.82
C GLN A 52 -16.78 20.31 -33.15
N ASN A 53 -17.67 19.51 -33.74
CA ASN A 53 -17.43 18.13 -34.16
C ASN A 53 -17.51 18.05 -35.69
N TRP A 54 -16.42 17.65 -36.35
CA TRP A 54 -16.30 17.75 -37.80
C TRP A 54 -16.71 16.49 -38.55
N ASP A 55 -16.38 15.34 -37.99
CA ASP A 55 -16.55 14.06 -38.65
C ASP A 55 -16.64 12.91 -37.64
N LEU A 56 -17.21 11.78 -38.07
CA LEU A 56 -17.53 10.64 -37.22
C LEU A 56 -17.18 9.33 -37.89
N ALA A 57 -16.65 8.38 -37.11
CA ALA A 57 -16.49 7.00 -37.53
C ALA A 57 -16.82 6.06 -36.38
N VAL A 58 -17.43 4.91 -36.67
CA VAL A 58 -17.69 3.87 -35.67
C VAL A 58 -16.88 2.62 -36.02
N SER A 59 -16.17 2.05 -35.05
CA SER A 59 -15.50 0.77 -35.23
C SER A 59 -16.47 -0.40 -35.12
N TYR A 60 -16.11 -1.55 -35.69
CA TYR A 60 -16.84 -2.81 -35.45
C TYR A 60 -16.72 -3.32 -33.99
N HIS A 61 -15.83 -2.73 -33.19
CA HIS A 61 -15.78 -2.90 -31.73
C HIS A 61 -16.84 -2.05 -31.00
N GLY A 62 -17.51 -1.15 -31.73
CA GLY A 62 -18.48 -0.19 -31.27
C GLY A 62 -17.89 0.83 -30.30
N ILE A 63 -16.77 1.41 -30.74
CA ILE A 63 -16.26 2.68 -30.24
C ILE A 63 -16.56 3.73 -31.31
N LEU A 64 -17.15 4.85 -30.90
CA LEU A 64 -17.35 6.03 -31.72
C LEU A 64 -16.08 6.89 -31.67
N TYR A 65 -15.63 7.34 -32.83
CA TYR A 65 -14.53 8.27 -33.02
C TYR A 65 -15.07 9.56 -33.61
N VAL A 66 -14.64 10.69 -33.05
CA VAL A 66 -15.12 12.02 -33.43
C VAL A 66 -13.92 12.91 -33.71
N ALA A 67 -13.87 13.46 -34.92
CA ALA A 67 -12.94 14.51 -35.28
C ALA A 67 -13.39 15.82 -34.62
N ASN A 68 -12.56 16.40 -33.75
CA ASN A 68 -12.92 17.56 -32.94
C ASN A 68 -11.79 18.60 -32.94
N ASN A 69 -12.11 19.85 -32.62
CA ASN A 69 -11.09 20.89 -32.46
C ASN A 69 -10.07 20.61 -31.35
N SER A 70 -10.42 19.80 -30.36
CA SER A 70 -9.53 19.37 -29.28
C SER A 70 -8.69 18.13 -29.62
N GLY A 71 -8.87 17.53 -30.80
CA GLY A 71 -8.21 16.29 -31.22
C GLY A 71 -9.20 15.19 -31.56
N LEU A 72 -8.79 13.94 -31.35
CA LEU A 72 -9.64 12.77 -31.53
C LEU A 72 -10.43 12.52 -30.24
N VAL A 73 -11.75 12.62 -30.31
CA VAL A 73 -12.63 12.26 -29.20
C VAL A 73 -13.16 10.85 -29.42
N THR A 74 -13.18 10.02 -28.38
CA THR A 74 -13.63 8.62 -28.46
C THR A 74 -14.70 8.35 -27.42
N PHE A 75 -15.68 7.52 -27.78
CA PHE A 75 -16.73 7.07 -26.87
C PHE A 75 -16.96 5.57 -26.99
N ASP A 76 -16.84 4.86 -25.87
CA ASP A 76 -16.99 3.39 -25.78
C ASP A 76 -18.38 2.94 -25.29
N GLY A 77 -19.34 3.87 -25.24
CA GLY A 77 -20.67 3.71 -24.66
C GLY A 77 -20.77 4.26 -23.22
N ASN A 78 -19.66 4.35 -22.49
CA ASN A 78 -19.67 4.75 -21.09
C ASN A 78 -18.79 5.96 -20.79
N THR A 79 -17.60 5.99 -21.39
CA THR A 79 -16.57 6.97 -21.11
C THR A 79 -16.16 7.69 -22.38
N TRP A 80 -16.14 9.01 -22.28
CA TRP A 80 -15.56 9.89 -23.29
C TRP A 80 -14.09 10.14 -22.98
N ASN A 81 -13.22 9.96 -23.98
CA ASN A 81 -11.81 10.31 -23.88
C ASN A 81 -11.42 11.25 -25.03
N THR A 82 -10.47 12.15 -24.78
CA THR A 82 -9.97 13.08 -25.79
C THR A 82 -8.45 12.91 -25.93
N TYR A 83 -8.00 12.71 -27.17
CA TYR A 83 -6.61 12.52 -27.53
C TYR A 83 -6.16 13.68 -28.44
N PRO A 84 -5.43 14.67 -27.91
CA PRO A 84 -4.95 15.78 -28.71
C PRO A 84 -3.83 15.32 -29.65
N LEU A 85 -3.77 15.93 -30.84
CA LEU A 85 -2.59 15.79 -31.70
C LEU A 85 -1.34 16.37 -31.02
N PRO A 86 -0.12 15.91 -31.36
CA PRO A 86 1.12 16.45 -30.80
C PRO A 86 1.27 17.97 -30.98
N ASP A 87 0.76 18.52 -32.08
CA ASP A 87 0.75 19.95 -32.40
C ASP A 87 -0.48 20.70 -31.85
N LYS A 88 -1.41 19.98 -31.18
CA LYS A 88 -2.68 20.49 -30.64
C LYS A 88 -3.57 21.17 -31.69
N THR A 89 -3.49 20.75 -32.94
CA THR A 89 -4.36 21.26 -34.00
C THR A 89 -5.70 20.50 -34.06
N PRO A 90 -6.75 21.13 -34.64
CA PRO A 90 -8.03 20.46 -34.91
C PRO A 90 -7.89 19.26 -35.84
N ILE A 91 -8.71 18.24 -35.60
CA ILE A 91 -8.96 17.15 -36.54
C ILE A 91 -10.27 17.44 -37.27
N TYR A 92 -10.26 17.30 -38.60
CA TYR A 92 -11.41 17.60 -39.46
C TYR A 92 -12.05 16.34 -40.06
N LYS A 93 -11.28 15.27 -40.25
CA LYS A 93 -11.76 14.02 -40.83
C LYS A 93 -11.28 12.83 -40.01
N VAL A 94 -12.13 11.81 -39.88
CA VAL A 94 -11.81 10.57 -39.18
C VAL A 94 -12.39 9.37 -39.91
N SER A 95 -11.61 8.29 -40.00
CA SER A 95 -12.05 7.03 -40.60
C SER A 95 -11.46 5.87 -39.83
N PHE A 96 -12.21 4.79 -39.66
CA PHE A 96 -11.74 3.57 -39.00
C PHE A 96 -11.67 2.43 -40.01
N GLN A 97 -10.48 1.90 -40.25
CA GLN A 97 -10.30 0.75 -41.13
C GLN A 97 -9.07 -0.06 -40.74
N ASN A 98 -9.15 -1.39 -40.83
CA ASN A 98 -8.06 -2.31 -40.50
C ASN A 98 -7.47 -2.06 -39.09
N ASP A 99 -8.33 -1.89 -38.08
CA ASP A 99 -7.95 -1.60 -36.68
C ASP A 99 -7.11 -0.35 -36.44
N SER A 100 -7.04 0.52 -37.47
CA SER A 100 -6.36 1.80 -37.41
C SER A 100 -7.38 2.92 -37.55
N ILE A 101 -7.20 3.96 -36.75
CA ILE A 101 -8.04 5.17 -36.81
C ILE A 101 -7.27 6.19 -37.63
N TYR A 102 -7.67 6.48 -38.85
CA TYR A 102 -7.04 7.50 -39.69
C TYR A 102 -7.66 8.85 -39.41
N THR A 103 -6.83 9.88 -39.25
CA THR A 103 -7.29 11.24 -39.00
C THR A 103 -6.55 12.24 -39.87
N GLN A 104 -7.27 13.28 -40.29
CA GLN A 104 -6.71 14.39 -41.05
C GLN A 104 -7.13 15.72 -40.42
N GLY A 105 -6.13 16.55 -40.09
CA GLY A 105 -6.29 17.96 -39.76
C GLY A 105 -5.89 18.86 -40.93
N LYS A 106 -5.70 20.16 -40.67
CA LYS A 106 -5.32 21.12 -41.72
C LYS A 106 -3.93 20.87 -42.31
N SER A 107 -3.01 20.46 -41.45
CA SER A 107 -1.59 20.24 -41.78
C SER A 107 -1.05 18.93 -41.20
N SER A 108 -1.92 18.14 -40.57
CA SER A 108 -1.60 16.90 -39.88
C SER A 108 -2.33 15.74 -40.58
N LEU A 109 -1.59 14.69 -40.92
CA LEU A 109 -2.12 13.47 -41.50
C LEU A 109 -1.44 12.29 -40.79
N GLY A 110 -2.24 11.31 -40.36
CA GLY A 110 -1.73 10.21 -39.56
C GLY A 110 -2.82 9.22 -39.18
N TYR A 111 -2.42 8.25 -38.38
CA TYR A 111 -3.32 7.25 -37.81
C TYR A 111 -3.03 7.02 -36.33
N TRP A 112 -3.99 6.44 -35.63
CA TRP A 112 -3.88 6.10 -34.21
C TRP A 112 -3.94 4.59 -34.02
N LEU A 113 -3.11 4.08 -33.10
CA LEU A 113 -3.13 2.70 -32.66
C LEU A 113 -3.22 2.64 -31.14
N TYR A 114 -3.90 1.62 -30.63
CA TYR A 114 -3.85 1.31 -29.21
C TYR A 114 -2.50 0.67 -28.88
N ASP A 115 -1.81 1.22 -27.88
CA ASP A 115 -0.70 0.57 -27.22
C ASP A 115 -1.19 -0.66 -26.42
N LYS A 116 -0.27 -1.42 -25.83
CA LYS A 116 -0.65 -2.60 -25.04
C LYS A 116 -1.35 -2.25 -23.71
N LEU A 117 -1.33 -0.99 -23.30
CA LEU A 117 -1.93 -0.48 -22.07
C LEU A 117 -3.32 0.15 -22.31
N GLY A 118 -3.77 0.19 -23.57
CA GLY A 118 -5.07 0.75 -23.97
C GLY A 118 -5.06 2.26 -24.27
N ASN A 119 -3.89 2.89 -24.39
CA ASN A 119 -3.78 4.29 -24.79
C ASN A 119 -3.62 4.42 -26.31
N LEU A 120 -4.23 5.45 -26.90
CA LEU A 120 -4.05 5.76 -28.32
C LEU A 120 -2.78 6.57 -28.56
N GLU A 121 -1.91 6.07 -29.43
CA GLU A 121 -0.71 6.76 -29.90
C GLU A 121 -0.89 7.21 -31.36
N TYR A 122 -0.50 8.46 -31.65
CA TYR A 122 -0.58 9.03 -32.99
C TYR A 122 0.70 8.79 -33.79
N HIS A 123 0.53 8.32 -35.03
CA HIS A 123 1.60 8.05 -35.98
C HIS A 123 1.40 8.93 -37.24
N PRO A 124 2.26 9.93 -37.48
CA PRO A 124 2.16 10.77 -38.67
C PRO A 124 2.53 10.01 -39.95
N ILE A 125 1.86 10.33 -41.05
CA ILE A 125 2.14 9.77 -42.39
C ILE A 125 2.09 10.88 -43.44
N ASP A 126 2.87 10.72 -44.50
CA ASP A 126 2.92 11.71 -45.60
C ASP A 126 1.80 11.52 -46.62
N THR A 127 1.32 10.29 -46.79
CA THR A 127 0.30 9.93 -47.79
C THR A 127 -0.72 8.98 -47.19
N LEU A 128 -1.99 9.22 -47.53
CA LEU A 128 -3.10 8.38 -47.09
C LEU A 128 -3.09 7.06 -47.88
N PRO A 129 -3.31 5.89 -47.25
CA PRO A 129 -3.47 4.65 -47.98
C PRO A 129 -4.64 4.72 -48.97
N SER A 130 -4.47 4.13 -50.15
CA SER A 130 -5.46 4.17 -51.25
C SER A 130 -6.84 3.58 -50.91
N TYR A 131 -6.93 2.78 -49.87
CA TYR A 131 -8.18 2.16 -49.43
C TYR A 131 -8.98 3.03 -48.45
N ILE A 132 -8.38 4.10 -47.91
CA ILE A 132 -9.08 5.06 -47.07
C ILE A 132 -9.63 6.18 -47.96
N ASN A 133 -10.91 6.49 -47.75
CA ASN A 133 -11.53 7.68 -48.31
C ASN A 133 -12.23 8.46 -47.17
N PHE A 134 -12.05 9.77 -47.15
CA PHE A 134 -12.73 10.70 -46.22
C PHE A 134 -13.92 11.40 -46.87
N ASP A 135 -14.11 11.22 -48.18
CA ASP A 135 -15.25 11.78 -48.90
C ASP A 135 -16.51 10.99 -48.57
N ASP A 136 -17.61 11.72 -48.42
CA ASP A 136 -18.92 11.13 -48.20
C ASP A 136 -19.31 10.26 -49.39
N PRO A 137 -20.06 9.17 -49.16
CA PRO A 137 -20.56 8.35 -50.25
C PRO A 137 -21.40 9.19 -51.22
N GLU A 138 -21.26 8.92 -52.53
CA GLU A 138 -22.11 9.56 -53.54
C GLU A 138 -23.60 9.32 -53.21
N THR A 139 -24.41 10.38 -53.37
CA THR A 139 -25.85 10.30 -53.11
C THR A 139 -26.54 9.46 -54.17
N ASN A 140 -27.23 8.41 -53.73
CA ASN A 140 -27.98 7.51 -54.63
C ASN A 140 -29.48 7.85 -54.70
N TYR A 141 -29.92 8.94 -54.05
CA TYR A 141 -31.33 9.33 -53.95
C TYR A 141 -31.56 10.79 -54.36
N THR A 142 -32.80 11.10 -54.73
CA THR A 142 -33.17 12.45 -55.20
C THR A 142 -33.39 13.37 -54.00
N ILE A 143 -32.62 14.46 -53.93
CA ILE A 143 -32.79 15.48 -52.88
C ILE A 143 -33.91 16.45 -53.30
N PRO A 144 -34.92 16.67 -52.46
CA PRO A 144 -35.94 17.69 -52.68
C PRO A 144 -35.34 19.09 -52.78
N LYS A 145 -35.86 19.93 -53.68
CA LYS A 145 -35.44 21.34 -53.81
C LYS A 145 -35.50 22.12 -52.50
N GLU A 146 -36.50 21.83 -51.66
CA GLU A 146 -36.64 22.44 -50.34
C GLU A 146 -35.40 22.21 -49.45
N ILE A 147 -34.75 21.05 -49.58
CA ILE A 147 -33.55 20.68 -48.83
C ILE A 147 -32.29 21.22 -49.52
N GLU A 148 -32.24 21.23 -50.86
CA GLU A 148 -31.13 21.83 -51.63
C GLU A 148 -30.91 23.31 -51.26
N GLU A 149 -32.01 24.06 -51.08
CA GLU A 149 -31.97 25.47 -50.65
C GLU A 149 -31.40 25.68 -49.23
N LYS A 150 -31.29 24.62 -48.42
CA LYS A 150 -30.72 24.67 -47.05
C LYS A 150 -29.23 24.38 -46.98
N HIS A 151 -28.58 24.24 -48.14
CA HIS A 151 -27.16 23.90 -48.27
C HIS A 151 -26.83 22.58 -47.56
N PRO A 152 -27.15 21.42 -48.19
CA PRO A 152 -26.80 20.10 -47.70
C PRO A 152 -25.30 19.94 -47.47
N THR A 153 -24.92 19.24 -46.41
CA THR A 153 -23.52 19.09 -45.97
C THR A 153 -23.07 17.63 -45.85
N SER A 154 -24.00 16.72 -45.58
CA SER A 154 -23.71 15.31 -45.33
C SER A 154 -24.93 14.45 -45.66
N PHE A 155 -24.67 13.21 -46.05
CA PHE A 155 -25.68 12.28 -46.55
C PHE A 155 -25.46 10.88 -46.00
N ALA A 156 -26.55 10.21 -45.66
CA ALA A 156 -26.53 8.83 -45.20
C ALA A 156 -27.83 8.13 -45.54
N SER A 157 -27.77 6.80 -45.71
CA SER A 157 -28.97 5.97 -45.87
C SER A 157 -28.93 4.83 -44.86
N ALA A 158 -30.00 4.68 -44.09
CA ALA A 158 -30.14 3.64 -43.06
C ALA A 158 -31.60 3.22 -42.93
N GLY A 159 -31.86 1.91 -42.78
CA GLY A 159 -33.22 1.41 -42.54
C GLY A 159 -34.24 1.69 -43.66
N GLY A 160 -33.78 1.90 -44.90
CA GLY A 160 -34.63 2.29 -46.03
C GLY A 160 -35.04 3.77 -46.03
N LEU A 161 -34.32 4.60 -45.26
CA LEU A 161 -34.52 6.04 -45.17
C LEU A 161 -33.24 6.76 -45.56
N ASN A 162 -33.42 7.99 -46.03
CA ASN A 162 -32.35 8.87 -46.44
C ASN A 162 -32.27 10.06 -45.48
N PHE A 163 -31.05 10.37 -45.05
CA PHE A 163 -30.73 11.39 -44.07
C PHE A 163 -29.87 12.46 -44.73
N THR A 164 -30.38 13.68 -44.76
CA THR A 164 -29.67 14.81 -45.35
C THR A 164 -29.42 15.85 -44.27
N GLY A 165 -28.15 15.97 -43.86
CA GLY A 165 -27.68 17.04 -42.98
C GLY A 165 -27.55 18.35 -43.74
N THR A 166 -27.80 19.46 -43.08
CA THR A 166 -27.72 20.80 -43.66
C THR A 166 -26.89 21.74 -42.80
N SER A 167 -26.35 22.79 -43.41
CA SER A 167 -25.58 23.81 -42.68
C SER A 167 -26.46 24.85 -41.97
N THR A 168 -27.79 24.84 -42.16
CA THR A 168 -28.66 25.91 -41.64
C THR A 168 -29.93 25.43 -40.96
N SER A 169 -30.35 24.18 -41.18
CA SER A 169 -31.68 23.72 -40.79
C SER A 169 -31.68 22.35 -40.10
N GLY A 170 -30.55 21.81 -39.68
CA GLY A 170 -30.50 20.49 -39.06
C GLY A 170 -30.56 19.37 -40.09
N ILE A 171 -31.30 18.31 -39.77
CA ILE A 171 -31.34 17.07 -40.57
C ILE A 171 -32.75 16.80 -41.09
N TYR A 172 -32.83 16.37 -42.34
CA TYR A 172 -34.06 15.92 -42.98
C TYR A 172 -34.03 14.41 -43.19
N ILE A 173 -35.16 13.76 -42.95
CA ILE A 173 -35.37 12.32 -43.13
C ILE A 173 -36.38 12.15 -44.25
N THR A 174 -35.99 11.48 -45.33
CA THR A 174 -36.82 11.25 -46.52
C THR A 174 -36.86 9.78 -46.92
N ASN A 175 -37.81 9.39 -47.78
CA ASN A 175 -37.71 8.15 -48.55
C ASN A 175 -36.80 8.34 -49.79
N ASP A 176 -36.76 7.32 -50.65
CA ASP A 176 -36.01 7.33 -51.91
C ASP A 176 -36.63 8.28 -52.96
N GLU A 177 -37.93 8.54 -52.85
CA GLU A 177 -38.67 9.49 -53.71
C GLU A 177 -38.52 10.96 -53.30
N GLY A 178 -37.90 11.25 -52.15
CA GLY A 178 -37.74 12.61 -51.62
C GLY A 178 -38.95 13.15 -50.85
N GLU A 179 -39.90 12.32 -50.46
CA GLU A 179 -40.94 12.69 -49.50
C GLU A 179 -40.32 12.92 -48.12
N ILE A 180 -40.53 14.10 -47.54
CA ILE A 180 -39.99 14.46 -46.22
C ILE A 180 -40.89 13.86 -45.14
N PHE A 181 -40.37 12.87 -44.42
CA PHE A 181 -41.02 12.34 -43.23
C PHE A 181 -40.75 13.22 -42.03
N GLN A 182 -39.49 13.54 -41.75
CA GLN A 182 -39.16 14.28 -40.55
C GLN A 182 -38.09 15.33 -40.79
N HIS A 183 -38.18 16.40 -40.02
CA HIS A 183 -37.20 17.46 -39.97
C HIS A 183 -36.79 17.65 -38.51
N LEU A 184 -35.54 17.33 -38.16
CA LEU A 184 -35.01 17.54 -36.82
C LEU A 184 -34.10 18.77 -36.82
N ASN A 185 -34.29 19.63 -35.83
CA ASN A 185 -33.59 20.90 -35.68
C ASN A 185 -33.52 21.29 -34.19
N ILE A 186 -32.87 22.42 -33.89
CA ILE A 186 -32.66 22.90 -32.52
C ILE A 186 -33.96 23.20 -31.76
N ASN A 187 -35.05 23.49 -32.46
CA ASN A 187 -36.33 23.83 -31.85
C ASN A 187 -37.15 22.59 -31.45
N ASN A 188 -36.73 21.39 -31.86
CA ASN A 188 -37.46 20.16 -31.56
C ASN A 188 -36.65 19.13 -30.76
N GLN A 189 -35.54 18.63 -31.30
CA GLN A 189 -34.84 17.43 -30.81
C GLN A 189 -33.31 17.49 -30.97
N LEU A 190 -32.75 18.22 -31.95
CA LEU A 190 -31.28 18.34 -32.09
C LEU A 190 -30.71 19.42 -31.15
N GLN A 191 -29.40 19.38 -30.91
CA GLN A 191 -28.67 20.43 -30.17
C GLN A 191 -28.26 21.63 -31.03
N ASP A 192 -28.15 21.44 -32.35
CA ASP A 192 -27.75 22.48 -33.30
C ASP A 192 -28.43 22.25 -34.65
N ASN A 193 -28.47 23.27 -35.50
CA ASN A 193 -28.91 23.21 -36.88
C ASN A 193 -27.76 22.98 -37.87
N ILE A 194 -26.51 23.18 -37.47
CA ILE A 194 -25.36 22.93 -38.36
C ILE A 194 -24.95 21.47 -38.23
N VAL A 195 -25.30 20.67 -39.22
CA VAL A 195 -24.87 19.26 -39.34
C VAL A 195 -23.59 19.20 -40.15
N ARG A 196 -22.53 18.58 -39.60
CA ARG A 196 -21.21 18.49 -40.23
C ARG A 196 -20.93 17.15 -40.87
N SER A 197 -21.34 16.06 -40.21
CA SER A 197 -21.18 14.69 -40.70
C SER A 197 -22.27 13.78 -40.11
N ILE A 198 -22.62 12.73 -40.85
CA ILE A 198 -23.55 11.67 -40.42
C ILE A 198 -22.84 10.34 -40.59
N CYS A 199 -22.73 9.58 -39.51
CA CYS A 199 -22.15 8.23 -39.52
C CYS A 199 -23.24 7.20 -39.28
N VAL A 200 -23.41 6.27 -40.21
CA VAL A 200 -24.32 5.13 -40.05
C VAL A 200 -23.63 4.07 -39.20
N GLN A 201 -24.24 3.72 -38.07
CA GLN A 201 -23.76 2.64 -37.23
C GLN A 201 -24.36 1.30 -37.69
N ASP A 202 -25.67 1.27 -37.90
CA ASP A 202 -26.42 0.10 -38.36
C ASP A 202 -27.75 0.55 -39.02
N ASN A 203 -28.67 -0.39 -39.27
CA ASN A 203 -29.96 -0.09 -39.92
C ASN A 203 -30.89 0.79 -39.07
N ASN A 204 -30.67 0.88 -37.76
CA ASN A 204 -31.53 1.61 -36.84
C ASN A 204 -30.81 2.81 -36.21
N LEU A 205 -29.49 2.76 -36.03
CA LEU A 205 -28.75 3.81 -35.33
C LEU A 205 -27.84 4.59 -36.28
N ILE A 206 -27.92 5.92 -36.18
CA ILE A 206 -26.97 6.84 -36.81
C ILE A 206 -26.44 7.84 -35.78
N TRP A 207 -25.22 8.32 -36.01
CA TRP A 207 -24.58 9.38 -35.25
C TRP A 207 -24.46 10.63 -36.11
N VAL A 208 -24.66 11.79 -35.49
CA VAL A 208 -24.66 13.09 -36.15
C VAL A 208 -23.70 14.01 -35.43
N ALA A 209 -22.70 14.51 -36.16
CA ALA A 209 -21.78 15.52 -35.68
C ALA A 209 -22.37 16.90 -35.98
N LEU A 210 -22.47 17.72 -34.93
CA LEU A 210 -22.99 19.06 -35.01
C LEU A 210 -21.89 20.09 -34.75
N ASP A 211 -22.14 21.34 -35.12
CA ASP A 211 -21.24 22.45 -34.73
C ASP A 211 -21.22 22.68 -33.21
N ASN A 212 -22.30 22.31 -32.52
CA ASN A 212 -22.36 22.25 -31.07
C ASN A 212 -22.98 20.93 -30.61
N GLY A 213 -22.11 20.01 -30.19
CA GLY A 213 -22.50 18.72 -29.64
C GLY A 213 -22.61 17.58 -30.65
N ILE A 214 -23.08 16.44 -30.16
CA ILE A 214 -23.20 15.18 -30.92
C ILE A 214 -24.59 14.61 -30.63
N SER A 215 -25.25 14.07 -31.66
CA SER A 215 -26.56 13.42 -31.49
C SER A 215 -26.51 11.99 -32.00
N GLN A 216 -27.04 11.04 -31.24
CA GLN A 216 -27.38 9.71 -31.70
C GLN A 216 -28.87 9.70 -32.04
N ILE A 217 -29.23 9.12 -33.19
CA ILE A 217 -30.61 9.02 -33.66
C ILE A 217 -30.95 7.54 -33.82
N ASP A 218 -31.93 7.09 -33.06
CA ASP A 218 -32.53 5.75 -33.14
C ASP A 218 -33.79 5.79 -34.01
N ILE A 219 -33.76 5.00 -35.07
CA ILE A 219 -34.80 4.80 -36.07
C ILE A 219 -35.66 3.64 -35.62
N ASN A 220 -36.93 3.94 -35.36
CA ASN A 220 -37.91 3.05 -34.75
C ASN A 220 -37.46 2.56 -33.37
N PRO A 221 -37.25 3.46 -32.39
CA PRO A 221 -36.87 3.05 -31.05
C PRO A 221 -37.99 2.19 -30.43
N PRO A 222 -37.64 1.20 -29.58
CA PRO A 222 -38.64 0.40 -28.88
C PRO A 222 -39.47 1.23 -27.88
N ILE A 223 -39.00 2.43 -27.53
CA ILE A 223 -39.70 3.41 -26.70
C ILE A 223 -39.76 4.74 -27.46
N ALA A 224 -40.95 5.21 -27.79
CA ALA A 224 -41.17 6.43 -28.57
C ALA A 224 -42.04 7.44 -27.80
N MET A 225 -41.72 8.74 -27.93
CA MET A 225 -42.52 9.83 -27.37
C MET A 225 -43.69 10.17 -28.31
N LEU A 226 -44.94 9.96 -27.88
CA LEU A 226 -46.10 10.29 -28.71
C LEU A 226 -46.61 11.72 -28.50
N GLY A 227 -46.36 12.33 -27.35
CA GLY A 227 -46.80 13.69 -27.08
C GLY A 227 -46.17 14.25 -25.82
N LYS A 228 -45.67 15.49 -25.89
CA LYS A 228 -45.04 16.18 -24.76
C LYS A 228 -46.09 16.52 -23.70
N ARG A 229 -45.73 16.39 -22.42
CA ARG A 229 -46.63 16.70 -21.30
C ARG A 229 -47.16 18.14 -21.33
N SER A 230 -46.37 19.09 -21.84
CA SER A 230 -46.79 20.48 -22.01
C SER A 230 -47.91 20.68 -23.02
N GLN A 231 -48.10 19.73 -23.95
CA GLN A 231 -49.10 19.82 -25.02
C GLN A 231 -50.38 19.07 -24.67
N ILE A 232 -50.24 17.88 -24.08
CA ILE A 232 -51.38 16.97 -23.84
C ILE A 232 -51.71 16.76 -22.37
N GLY A 233 -50.87 17.19 -21.42
CA GLY A 233 -51.04 16.91 -20.00
C GLY A 233 -50.54 15.52 -19.58
N LYS A 234 -50.88 15.12 -18.35
CA LYS A 234 -50.53 13.82 -17.75
C LYS A 234 -51.54 12.77 -18.21
N LEU A 235 -51.04 11.68 -18.80
CA LEU A 235 -51.87 10.54 -19.21
C LEU A 235 -52.56 9.89 -18.00
N GLU A 236 -53.87 9.70 -18.12
CA GLU A 236 -54.70 9.03 -17.12
C GLU A 236 -55.31 7.72 -17.64
N ASP A 237 -55.71 7.70 -18.91
CA ASP A 237 -56.38 6.56 -19.55
C ASP A 237 -56.20 6.60 -21.07
N ALA A 238 -56.37 5.47 -21.76
CA ALA A 238 -56.23 5.39 -23.20
C ALA A 238 -56.93 4.16 -23.79
N VAL A 239 -57.40 4.29 -25.02
CA VAL A 239 -57.92 3.18 -25.81
C VAL A 239 -57.50 3.33 -27.27
N LYS A 240 -57.18 2.19 -27.89
CA LYS A 240 -56.92 2.10 -29.34
C LYS A 240 -58.15 1.54 -30.02
N GLU A 241 -58.64 2.25 -31.03
CA GLU A 241 -59.76 1.86 -31.89
C GLU A 241 -59.30 1.99 -33.34
N ASP A 242 -59.31 0.89 -34.09
CA ASP A 242 -58.74 0.77 -35.44
C ASP A 242 -57.30 1.33 -35.54
N ASN A 243 -57.14 2.43 -36.29
CA ASN A 243 -55.87 3.11 -36.54
C ASN A 243 -55.76 4.44 -35.76
N ARG A 244 -56.62 4.65 -34.77
CA ARG A 244 -56.65 5.85 -33.94
C ARG A 244 -56.45 5.50 -32.47
N LEU A 245 -55.72 6.38 -31.81
CA LEU A 245 -55.48 6.36 -30.39
C LEU A 245 -56.25 7.50 -29.74
N TYR A 246 -57.07 7.16 -28.75
CA TYR A 246 -57.80 8.10 -27.92
C TYR A 246 -57.16 8.08 -26.54
N ILE A 247 -56.84 9.26 -25.99
CA ILE A 247 -56.26 9.39 -24.65
C ILE A 247 -57.10 10.35 -23.80
N ARG A 248 -57.19 10.04 -22.51
CA ARG A 248 -57.66 10.94 -21.47
C ARG A 248 -56.47 11.42 -20.66
N THR A 249 -56.38 12.71 -20.46
CA THR A 249 -55.38 13.34 -19.60
C THR A 249 -56.04 14.25 -18.60
N ASN A 250 -55.26 14.75 -17.64
CA ASN A 250 -55.75 15.68 -16.63
C ASN A 250 -56.20 17.05 -17.19
N VAL A 251 -56.00 17.32 -18.49
CA VAL A 251 -56.42 18.57 -19.15
C VAL A 251 -57.54 18.37 -20.18
N GLY A 252 -57.91 17.12 -20.49
CA GLY A 252 -58.99 16.81 -21.43
C GLY A 252 -58.76 15.53 -22.22
N TYR A 253 -59.53 15.37 -23.30
CA TYR A 253 -59.44 14.23 -24.20
C TYR A 253 -58.71 14.62 -25.49
N PHE A 254 -57.88 13.70 -25.99
CA PHE A 254 -57.17 13.89 -27.25
C PHE A 254 -57.30 12.65 -28.13
N SER A 255 -57.26 12.87 -29.44
CA SER A 255 -57.15 11.80 -30.43
C SER A 255 -55.94 12.01 -31.32
N ARG A 256 -55.31 10.92 -31.70
CA ARG A 256 -54.17 10.89 -32.61
C ARG A 256 -54.32 9.70 -33.55
N SER A 257 -53.99 9.87 -34.82
CA SER A 257 -53.78 8.73 -35.70
C SER A 257 -52.49 8.02 -35.32
N LEU A 258 -52.48 6.69 -35.38
CA LEU A 258 -51.22 5.93 -35.29
C LEU A 258 -50.38 6.06 -36.56
N MET A 259 -50.92 6.73 -37.60
CA MET A 259 -50.14 7.21 -38.74
C MET A 259 -49.08 8.23 -38.27
N PHE A 260 -47.95 8.20 -38.95
CA PHE A 260 -46.77 8.97 -38.58
C PHE A 260 -46.99 10.50 -38.67
N GLY A 261 -46.25 11.27 -37.86
CA GLY A 261 -46.25 12.75 -37.88
C GLY A 261 -47.47 13.41 -37.22
N ASP A 262 -48.57 12.67 -37.04
CA ASP A 262 -49.79 13.20 -36.46
C ASP A 262 -49.60 13.57 -34.99
N LYS A 263 -49.97 14.80 -34.66
CA LYS A 263 -50.00 15.29 -33.28
C LYS A 263 -51.32 14.92 -32.64
N PHE A 264 -51.32 14.81 -31.32
CA PHE A 264 -52.56 14.74 -30.57
C PHE A 264 -53.39 16.00 -30.82
N THR A 265 -54.65 15.78 -31.17
CA THR A 265 -55.65 16.82 -31.40
C THR A 265 -56.69 16.74 -30.27
N PRO A 266 -57.05 17.86 -29.64
CA PRO A 266 -58.08 17.87 -28.61
C PRO A 266 -59.42 17.46 -29.22
N ILE A 267 -60.20 16.66 -28.48
CA ILE A 267 -61.56 16.26 -28.83
C ILE A 267 -62.53 16.67 -27.72
N SER A 268 -63.83 16.75 -28.02
CA SER A 268 -64.83 17.09 -27.01
C SER A 268 -64.98 15.97 -25.97
N ASP A 269 -65.32 16.34 -24.75
CA ASP A 269 -65.60 15.40 -23.66
C ASP A 269 -66.65 14.35 -24.00
N GLU A 270 -67.67 14.72 -24.80
CA GLU A 270 -68.74 13.81 -25.23
C GLU A 270 -68.17 12.68 -26.10
N ILE A 271 -67.32 13.02 -27.07
CA ILE A 271 -66.63 12.04 -27.93
C ILE A 271 -65.62 11.25 -27.10
N GLY A 272 -64.85 11.91 -26.22
CA GLY A 272 -63.87 11.24 -25.38
C GLY A 272 -64.49 10.15 -24.49
N ARG A 273 -65.63 10.46 -23.86
CA ARG A 273 -66.35 9.53 -22.97
C ARG A 273 -67.03 8.37 -23.69
N SER A 274 -67.33 8.50 -24.99
CA SER A 274 -67.89 7.40 -25.78
C SER A 274 -66.86 6.30 -26.05
N TYR A 275 -65.57 6.63 -26.06
CA TYR A 275 -64.47 5.67 -26.27
C TYR A 275 -63.80 5.24 -24.96
N ILE A 276 -63.50 6.21 -24.09
CA ILE A 276 -62.81 5.96 -22.82
C ILE A 276 -63.85 5.96 -21.72
N HIS A 277 -64.23 4.76 -21.30
CA HIS A 277 -65.09 4.58 -20.14
C HIS A 277 -64.22 4.62 -18.87
N PRO A 278 -64.56 5.46 -17.87
CA PRO A 278 -63.83 5.48 -16.62
C PRO A 278 -63.84 4.09 -16.01
N ASP A 279 -62.66 3.49 -15.87
CA ASP A 279 -62.53 2.24 -15.14
C ASP A 279 -62.97 2.47 -13.69
N THR A 280 -64.04 1.79 -13.27
CA THR A 280 -64.61 1.88 -11.93
C THR A 280 -64.11 0.75 -11.02
N THR A 281 -63.29 -0.15 -11.58
CA THR A 281 -62.71 -1.26 -10.82
C THR A 281 -61.32 -0.90 -10.33
N ASP A 282 -61.26 -0.27 -9.16
CA ASP A 282 -60.01 -0.06 -8.41
C ASP A 282 -59.56 -1.39 -7.78
N ASN A 283 -59.20 -2.35 -8.62
CA ASN A 283 -58.61 -3.61 -8.18
C ASN A 283 -57.16 -3.30 -7.77
N HIS A 284 -56.97 -2.95 -6.50
CA HIS A 284 -55.64 -2.87 -5.88
C HIS A 284 -55.00 -4.25 -5.86
N LEU A 285 -54.42 -4.65 -7.00
CA LEU A 285 -53.56 -5.82 -7.11
C LEU A 285 -52.32 -5.59 -6.25
N SER A 286 -51.95 -6.58 -5.44
CA SER A 286 -50.73 -6.56 -4.65
C SER A 286 -49.81 -7.69 -5.08
N VAL A 287 -48.51 -7.50 -4.89
CA VAL A 287 -47.51 -8.52 -5.27
C VAL A 287 -47.79 -9.85 -4.55
N SER A 288 -48.19 -9.79 -3.28
CA SER A 288 -48.48 -10.99 -2.47
C SER A 288 -49.74 -11.73 -2.90
N SER A 289 -50.71 -11.08 -3.54
CA SER A 289 -51.90 -11.78 -4.06
C SER A 289 -51.63 -12.47 -5.40
N LEU A 290 -50.69 -11.95 -6.19
CA LEU A 290 -50.37 -12.46 -7.52
C LEU A 290 -49.24 -13.51 -7.51
N PHE A 291 -48.16 -13.26 -6.78
CA PHE A 291 -46.96 -14.09 -6.81
C PHE A 291 -46.71 -14.79 -5.47
N LYS A 292 -46.59 -16.12 -5.51
CA LYS A 292 -46.33 -16.96 -4.34
C LYS A 292 -44.88 -16.87 -3.87
N ASN A 293 -43.93 -16.79 -4.80
CA ASN A 293 -42.51 -16.70 -4.52
C ASN A 293 -42.01 -15.27 -4.84
N LYS A 294 -41.64 -14.53 -3.80
CA LYS A 294 -41.16 -13.14 -3.93
C LYS A 294 -39.69 -13.04 -4.34
N ASP A 295 -38.88 -14.07 -4.07
CA ASP A 295 -37.44 -14.02 -4.31
C ASP A 295 -37.12 -13.89 -5.80
N VAL A 296 -37.97 -14.49 -6.65
CA VAL A 296 -37.83 -14.44 -8.12
C VAL A 296 -38.11 -13.03 -8.69
N LEU A 297 -38.85 -12.20 -7.96
CA LEU A 297 -39.17 -10.84 -8.37
C LEU A 297 -38.03 -9.85 -8.06
N SER A 298 -37.04 -10.25 -7.25
CA SER A 298 -35.92 -9.40 -6.83
C SER A 298 -36.43 -8.05 -6.31
N VAL A 299 -35.94 -6.94 -6.85
CA VAL A 299 -36.34 -5.57 -6.47
C VAL A 299 -37.84 -5.32 -6.65
N PHE A 300 -38.51 -6.00 -7.59
CA PHE A 300 -39.96 -5.87 -7.85
C PHE A 300 -40.84 -6.57 -6.81
N ALA A 301 -40.27 -7.27 -5.81
CA ALA A 301 -41.03 -7.80 -4.69
C ALA A 301 -41.75 -6.70 -3.90
N ASN A 302 -41.23 -5.46 -3.96
CA ASN A 302 -41.78 -4.26 -3.34
C ASN A 302 -42.37 -3.26 -4.36
N ALA A 303 -42.89 -3.75 -5.49
CA ALA A 303 -43.46 -2.89 -6.53
C ALA A 303 -44.55 -1.96 -6.00
N GLU A 304 -44.52 -0.71 -6.45
CA GLU A 304 -45.46 0.36 -6.05
C GLU A 304 -46.78 0.28 -6.82
N SER A 305 -46.78 -0.26 -8.02
CA SER A 305 -47.97 -0.40 -8.87
C SER A 305 -47.84 -1.60 -9.78
N ILE A 306 -49.00 -2.19 -10.12
CA ILE A 306 -49.11 -3.40 -10.95
C ILE A 306 -50.16 -3.14 -12.03
N TYR A 307 -49.80 -3.40 -13.29
CA TYR A 307 -50.69 -3.25 -14.44
C TYR A 307 -50.81 -4.59 -15.17
N PRO A 308 -52.01 -5.19 -15.22
CA PRO A 308 -52.24 -6.42 -15.97
C PRO A 308 -52.18 -6.14 -17.48
N VAL A 309 -51.60 -7.08 -18.21
CA VAL A 309 -51.49 -7.10 -19.68
C VAL A 309 -52.08 -8.45 -20.14
N PRO A 310 -52.56 -8.58 -21.40
CA PRO A 310 -52.96 -9.87 -21.94
C PRO A 310 -51.90 -10.99 -21.75
N ASP A 311 -52.32 -12.25 -21.90
CA ASP A 311 -51.44 -13.43 -21.78
C ASP A 311 -50.76 -13.63 -20.41
N ASN A 312 -51.47 -13.35 -19.30
CA ASN A 312 -50.94 -13.49 -17.93
C ASN A 312 -49.64 -12.69 -17.68
N LEU A 313 -49.47 -11.58 -18.42
CA LEU A 313 -48.38 -10.65 -18.24
C LEU A 313 -48.77 -9.54 -17.26
N TYR A 314 -47.79 -9.09 -16.47
CA TYR A 314 -47.98 -8.03 -15.50
C TYR A 314 -46.79 -7.09 -15.53
N TRP A 315 -47.03 -5.81 -15.75
CA TRP A 315 -46.05 -4.76 -15.50
C TRP A 315 -46.03 -4.45 -14.01
N LEU A 316 -44.86 -4.59 -13.39
CA LEU A 316 -44.58 -4.14 -12.04
C LEU A 316 -43.66 -2.93 -12.11
N THR A 317 -44.03 -1.83 -11.45
CA THR A 317 -43.22 -0.61 -11.43
C THR A 317 -42.65 -0.37 -10.05
N ILE A 318 -41.39 0.05 -9.98
CA ILE A 318 -40.73 0.50 -8.75
C ILE A 318 -39.81 1.66 -9.10
N GLN A 319 -39.88 2.75 -8.33
CA GLN A 319 -39.10 3.96 -8.62
C GLN A 319 -39.23 4.40 -10.10
N ASN A 320 -38.11 4.51 -10.83
CA ASN A 320 -38.05 4.84 -12.25
C ASN A 320 -37.86 3.61 -13.16
N GLU A 321 -38.34 2.45 -12.74
CA GLU A 321 -38.19 1.19 -13.45
C GLU A 321 -39.51 0.45 -13.63
N ALA A 322 -39.62 -0.32 -14.71
CA ALA A 322 -40.72 -1.24 -14.95
C ALA A 322 -40.21 -2.63 -15.35
N GLY A 323 -40.79 -3.68 -14.77
CA GLY A 323 -40.51 -5.07 -15.13
C GLY A 323 -41.76 -5.76 -15.64
N LEU A 324 -41.68 -6.42 -16.78
CA LEU A 324 -42.75 -7.23 -17.35
C LEU A 324 -42.56 -8.68 -16.90
N PHE A 325 -43.54 -9.21 -16.17
CA PHE A 325 -43.50 -10.57 -15.64
C PHE A 325 -44.61 -11.42 -16.24
N HIS A 326 -44.26 -12.60 -16.74
CA HIS A 326 -45.23 -13.63 -17.07
C HIS A 326 -45.50 -14.50 -15.86
N ARG A 327 -46.77 -14.64 -15.50
CA ARG A 327 -47.22 -15.41 -14.34
C ARG A 327 -47.67 -16.80 -14.76
N GLU A 328 -46.99 -17.82 -14.24
CA GLU A 328 -47.35 -19.22 -14.43
C GLU A 328 -47.41 -19.93 -13.07
N ASN A 329 -48.54 -20.55 -12.73
CA ASN A 329 -48.76 -21.26 -11.45
C ASN A 329 -48.47 -20.43 -10.17
N GLY A 330 -48.52 -19.09 -10.27
CA GLY A 330 -48.19 -18.16 -9.18
C GLY A 330 -46.70 -17.87 -9.04
N THR A 331 -45.86 -18.39 -9.94
CA THR A 331 -44.45 -17.98 -10.09
C THR A 331 -44.34 -16.94 -11.20
N GLY A 332 -43.55 -15.89 -10.97
CA GLY A 332 -43.30 -14.84 -11.95
C GLY A 332 -42.00 -15.09 -12.69
N THR A 333 -42.01 -14.96 -14.02
CA THR A 333 -40.81 -15.01 -14.85
C THR A 333 -40.61 -13.65 -15.51
N LEU A 334 -39.47 -13.00 -15.24
CA LEU A 334 -39.14 -11.71 -15.83
C LEU A 334 -38.93 -11.88 -17.34
N LYS A 335 -39.72 -11.19 -18.15
CA LYS A 335 -39.62 -11.17 -19.62
C LYS A 335 -38.76 -10.01 -20.10
N CYS A 336 -38.96 -8.82 -19.54
CA CYS A 336 -38.10 -7.67 -19.78
C CYS A 336 -38.11 -6.71 -18.60
N ARG A 337 -37.03 -5.95 -18.46
CA ARG A 337 -36.91 -4.81 -17.52
C ARG A 337 -36.63 -3.56 -18.32
N ILE A 338 -37.19 -2.44 -17.92
CA ILE A 338 -36.96 -1.12 -18.50
C ILE A 338 -36.45 -0.21 -17.40
N LEU A 339 -35.26 0.35 -17.62
CA LEU A 339 -34.75 1.48 -16.85
C LEU A 339 -35.02 2.74 -17.67
N PHE A 340 -35.97 3.58 -17.25
CA PHE A 340 -36.33 4.76 -18.02
C PHE A 340 -35.19 5.80 -18.07
N ASP A 341 -34.30 5.79 -17.08
CA ASP A 341 -33.08 6.61 -17.05
C ASP A 341 -32.16 6.38 -18.25
N ASN A 342 -32.18 5.19 -18.87
CA ASN A 342 -31.37 4.94 -20.08
C ASN A 342 -31.78 5.79 -21.27
N TYR A 343 -33.05 6.20 -21.32
CA TYR A 343 -33.62 6.99 -22.41
C TYR A 343 -33.79 8.46 -22.01
N ASP A 344 -33.24 8.86 -20.86
CA ASP A 344 -33.42 10.18 -20.25
C ASP A 344 -34.91 10.51 -19.97
N LEU A 345 -35.68 9.46 -19.65
CA LEU A 345 -37.10 9.49 -19.33
C LEU A 345 -37.35 9.21 -17.86
N ASN A 346 -38.41 9.80 -17.31
CA ASN A 346 -38.80 9.60 -15.92
C ASN A 346 -40.28 9.21 -15.84
N LEU A 347 -40.60 8.13 -15.13
CA LEU A 347 -41.97 7.79 -14.77
C LEU A 347 -42.57 8.89 -13.89
N VAL A 348 -43.87 9.10 -14.00
CA VAL A 348 -44.57 10.01 -13.09
C VAL A 348 -44.48 9.47 -11.67
N THR A 349 -44.18 10.31 -10.69
CA THR A 349 -44.07 9.88 -9.28
C THR A 349 -45.39 9.40 -8.70
N ASN A 350 -46.46 10.17 -8.89
CA ASN A 350 -47.80 9.87 -8.38
C ASN A 350 -48.78 9.55 -9.51
N GLY A 351 -49.47 8.42 -9.39
CA GLY A 351 -50.44 7.97 -10.39
C GLY A 351 -49.77 7.53 -11.67
N LYS A 352 -48.74 6.67 -11.55
CA LYS A 352 -48.16 5.93 -12.67
C LYS A 352 -49.28 5.24 -13.45
N ARG A 353 -49.14 5.17 -14.77
CA ARG A 353 -50.06 4.46 -15.65
C ARG A 353 -49.26 3.76 -16.73
N ILE A 354 -49.48 2.46 -16.84
CA ILE A 354 -49.09 1.64 -17.98
C ILE A 354 -50.38 1.03 -18.52
N ILE A 355 -50.70 1.31 -19.78
CA ILE A 355 -51.98 0.96 -20.41
C ILE A 355 -51.69 0.11 -21.64
N PRO A 356 -52.04 -1.18 -21.63
CA PRO A 356 -51.86 -2.03 -22.80
C PRO A 356 -52.84 -1.61 -23.90
N LEU A 357 -52.33 -1.39 -25.11
CA LEU A 357 -53.14 -1.11 -26.29
C LEU A 357 -53.44 -2.37 -27.10
N ASN A 358 -52.50 -3.31 -27.14
CA ASN A 358 -52.62 -4.64 -27.74
C ASN A 358 -51.53 -5.57 -27.19
N ASP A 359 -51.33 -6.74 -27.81
CA ASP A 359 -50.35 -7.76 -27.39
C ASP A 359 -48.87 -7.30 -27.34
N SER A 360 -48.54 -6.15 -27.93
CA SER A 360 -47.16 -5.69 -28.09
C SER A 360 -46.93 -4.21 -27.77
N LEU A 361 -47.98 -3.41 -27.72
CA LEU A 361 -47.90 -1.95 -27.56
C LEU A 361 -48.50 -1.54 -26.23
N ASP A 362 -47.71 -0.85 -25.42
CA ASP A 362 -48.12 -0.29 -24.14
C ASP A 362 -47.91 1.22 -24.14
N LEU A 363 -48.86 1.97 -23.57
CA LEU A 363 -48.67 3.39 -23.26
C LEU A 363 -48.22 3.60 -21.84
N VAL A 364 -47.24 4.47 -21.65
CA VAL A 364 -46.70 4.80 -20.33
C VAL A 364 -46.79 6.30 -20.07
N SER A 365 -47.29 6.65 -18.89
CA SER A 365 -47.31 8.02 -18.39
C SER A 365 -45.95 8.39 -17.79
N ALA A 366 -45.24 9.32 -18.44
CA ALA A 366 -43.94 9.82 -18.02
C ALA A 366 -43.99 11.33 -17.70
N MET A 367 -42.97 11.83 -16.99
CA MET A 367 -42.84 13.25 -16.67
C MET A 367 -42.70 14.10 -17.93
N GLN A 368 -42.04 13.58 -18.96
CA GLN A 368 -41.82 14.24 -20.24
C GLN A 368 -43.06 14.20 -21.15
N GLY A 369 -43.97 13.25 -20.95
CA GLY A 369 -45.12 13.06 -21.83
C GLY A 369 -45.70 11.66 -21.81
N THR A 370 -46.40 11.33 -22.91
CA THR A 370 -46.92 9.97 -23.14
C THR A 370 -45.94 9.18 -24.00
N LEU A 371 -45.50 8.04 -23.49
CA LEU A 371 -44.59 7.12 -24.18
C LEU A 371 -45.37 5.97 -24.77
N LEU A 372 -44.94 5.48 -25.94
CA LEU A 372 -45.35 4.22 -26.54
C LEU A 372 -44.19 3.23 -26.45
N ILE A 373 -44.44 2.07 -25.87
CA ILE A 373 -43.47 1.00 -25.71
C ILE A 373 -43.90 -0.16 -26.58
N ASN A 374 -43.00 -0.60 -27.47
CA ASN A 374 -43.15 -1.83 -28.22
C ASN A 374 -42.39 -2.96 -27.50
N THR A 375 -43.10 -3.78 -26.74
CA THR A 375 -42.52 -4.85 -25.92
C THR A 375 -41.88 -5.94 -26.76
N ARG A 376 -42.45 -6.28 -27.92
CA ARG A 376 -41.87 -7.27 -28.83
C ARG A 376 -40.52 -6.80 -29.34
N GLN A 377 -40.45 -5.58 -29.86
CA GLN A 377 -39.20 -5.01 -30.37
C GLN A 377 -38.16 -4.83 -29.26
N LEU A 378 -38.58 -4.42 -28.07
CA LEU A 378 -37.71 -4.28 -26.91
C LEU A 378 -37.09 -5.64 -26.50
N ILE A 379 -37.87 -6.72 -26.57
CA ILE A 379 -37.43 -8.09 -26.28
C ILE A 379 -36.55 -8.64 -27.42
N GLU A 380 -36.93 -8.42 -28.68
CA GLU A 380 -36.19 -8.91 -29.85
C GLU A 380 -34.86 -8.16 -30.05
N GLY A 381 -34.84 -6.84 -29.87
CA GLY A 381 -33.64 -6.02 -29.97
C GLY A 381 -32.57 -6.39 -28.92
N SER A 382 -32.99 -6.96 -27.78
CA SER A 382 -32.06 -7.48 -26.77
C SER A 382 -31.39 -8.81 -27.13
N LEU A 383 -31.86 -9.50 -28.20
CA LEU A 383 -31.27 -10.74 -28.71
C LEU A 383 -30.15 -10.49 -29.74
N GLY A 384 -30.05 -9.28 -30.28
CA GLY A 384 -29.03 -8.89 -31.25
C GLY A 384 -27.66 -8.74 -30.59
N GLY A 385 -26.81 -9.77 -30.72
CA GLY A 385 -25.39 -9.76 -30.34
C GLY A 385 -25.13 -9.31 -28.90
N LEU A 386 -25.18 -10.25 -27.93
CA LEU A 386 -24.71 -10.00 -26.56
C LEU A 386 -23.28 -9.44 -26.60
N THR A 387 -23.15 -8.13 -26.46
CA THR A 387 -21.88 -7.43 -26.40
C THR A 387 -21.38 -7.51 -24.97
N MET A 388 -20.32 -8.30 -24.78
CA MET A 388 -19.66 -8.42 -23.49
C MET A 388 -19.02 -7.07 -23.14
N PRO A 389 -19.19 -6.56 -21.90
CA PRO A 389 -18.42 -5.41 -21.45
C PRO A 389 -16.93 -5.75 -21.51
N ARG A 390 -16.08 -4.73 -21.66
CA ARG A 390 -14.62 -4.90 -21.75
C ARG A 390 -13.91 -3.92 -20.84
N PHE A 391 -12.79 -4.35 -20.26
CA PHE A 391 -11.86 -3.45 -19.62
C PHE A 391 -11.12 -2.67 -20.70
N MET A 392 -11.33 -1.36 -20.73
CA MET A 392 -10.73 -0.45 -21.70
C MET A 392 -9.40 0.09 -21.21
N ARG A 393 -9.34 0.43 -19.91
CA ARG A 393 -8.13 0.93 -19.26
C ARG A 393 -8.14 0.56 -17.78
N ILE A 394 -6.96 0.23 -17.26
CA ILE A 394 -6.76 -0.05 -15.84
C ILE A 394 -5.58 0.77 -15.36
N GLU A 395 -5.78 1.54 -14.30
CA GLU A 395 -4.73 2.36 -13.70
C GLU A 395 -4.82 2.33 -12.18
N TYR A 396 -3.68 2.42 -11.51
CA TYR A 396 -3.63 2.65 -10.08
C TYR A 396 -2.69 3.81 -9.77
N GLN A 397 -2.99 4.54 -8.70
CA GLN A 397 -2.18 5.66 -8.24
C GLN A 397 -1.51 5.31 -6.91
N ASP A 398 -0.23 5.62 -6.80
CA ASP A 398 0.53 5.57 -5.56
C ASP A 398 1.30 6.89 -5.31
N GLN A 399 2.29 6.88 -4.41
CA GLN A 399 3.10 8.06 -4.12
C GLN A 399 4.05 8.46 -5.26
N GLU A 400 4.38 7.53 -6.16
CA GLU A 400 5.29 7.75 -7.28
C GLU A 400 4.56 8.25 -8.53
N GLY A 401 3.26 7.96 -8.65
CA GLY A 401 2.39 8.51 -9.69
C GLY A 401 1.29 7.54 -10.11
N THR A 402 0.81 7.72 -11.33
CA THR A 402 -0.18 6.83 -11.97
C THR A 402 0.53 5.75 -12.76
N HIS A 403 0.17 4.50 -12.50
CA HIS A 403 0.68 3.32 -13.19
C HIS A 403 -0.44 2.69 -14.01
N TYR A 404 -0.15 2.33 -15.26
CA TYR A 404 -1.11 1.72 -16.18
C TYR A 404 -0.88 0.21 -16.24
N LEU A 405 -1.97 -0.55 -16.25
CA LEU A 405 -1.98 -2.01 -16.33
C LEU A 405 -2.63 -2.48 -17.64
N TYR A 406 -2.27 -3.69 -18.06
CA TYR A 406 -2.83 -4.33 -19.26
C TYR A 406 -4.34 -4.63 -19.06
N PRO A 407 -5.23 -4.09 -19.91
CA PRO A 407 -6.68 -4.24 -19.71
C PRO A 407 -7.18 -5.68 -19.88
N ASP A 408 -6.58 -6.45 -20.79
CA ASP A 408 -7.01 -7.83 -21.11
C ASP A 408 -6.45 -8.90 -20.15
N THR A 409 -6.25 -8.53 -18.89
CA THR A 409 -5.75 -9.45 -17.87
C THR A 409 -6.89 -9.97 -16.99
N GLN A 410 -6.98 -11.29 -16.83
CA GLN A 410 -7.92 -11.90 -15.89
C GLN A 410 -7.52 -11.68 -14.42
N ARG A 411 -6.29 -11.25 -14.18
CA ARG A 411 -5.73 -11.00 -12.85
C ARG A 411 -4.81 -9.80 -12.85
N ILE A 412 -4.98 -8.95 -11.84
CA ILE A 412 -4.08 -7.84 -11.52
C ILE A 412 -3.50 -8.01 -10.11
N ASP A 413 -2.24 -7.60 -9.96
CA ASP A 413 -1.55 -7.55 -8.67
C ASP A 413 -1.29 -6.08 -8.32
N LEU A 414 -1.68 -5.65 -7.12
CA LEU A 414 -1.50 -4.29 -6.62
C LEU A 414 -0.53 -4.27 -5.42
N PRO A 415 0.31 -3.24 -5.31
CA PRO A 415 1.18 -3.06 -4.15
C PRO A 415 0.35 -2.61 -2.93
N HIS A 416 0.76 -2.94 -1.71
CA HIS A 416 0.03 -2.58 -0.48
C HIS A 416 -0.24 -1.07 -0.32
N ASN A 417 0.63 -0.22 -0.86
CA ASN A 417 0.63 1.23 -0.68
C ASN A 417 -0.11 2.00 -1.78
N PHE A 418 -0.86 1.33 -2.66
CA PHE A 418 -1.70 2.01 -3.64
C PHE A 418 -2.77 2.85 -2.92
N GLN A 419 -3.10 4.01 -3.49
CA GLN A 419 -4.09 4.93 -2.95
C GLN A 419 -5.45 4.73 -3.63
N GLU A 420 -5.44 4.66 -4.96
CA GLU A 420 -6.64 4.55 -5.78
C GLU A 420 -6.41 3.53 -6.90
N LEU A 421 -7.37 2.64 -7.12
CA LEU A 421 -7.47 1.80 -8.31
C LEU A 421 -8.66 2.30 -9.14
N SER A 422 -8.42 2.62 -10.41
CA SER A 422 -9.43 3.04 -11.37
C SER A 422 -9.51 2.07 -12.54
N LEU A 423 -10.72 1.57 -12.81
CA LEU A 423 -11.02 0.63 -13.87
C LEU A 423 -12.04 1.26 -14.81
N TYR A 424 -11.76 1.30 -16.11
CA TYR A 424 -12.63 1.86 -17.13
C TYR A 424 -13.27 0.73 -17.93
N ILE A 425 -14.59 0.66 -17.90
CA ILE A 425 -15.40 -0.38 -18.55
C ILE A 425 -16.16 0.22 -19.73
N GLY A 426 -15.93 -0.35 -20.91
CA GLY A 426 -16.68 -0.01 -22.12
C GLY A 426 -17.75 -1.05 -22.40
N THR A 427 -18.96 -0.61 -22.75
CA THR A 427 -20.08 -1.50 -23.08
C THR A 427 -20.43 -1.56 -24.55
N THR A 428 -19.80 -0.75 -25.41
CA THR A 428 -20.09 -0.53 -26.85
C THR A 428 -21.20 0.48 -27.13
N VAL A 429 -21.10 1.20 -28.25
CA VAL A 429 -22.14 2.13 -28.76
C VAL A 429 -23.30 1.45 -29.50
N PHE A 430 -23.18 0.15 -29.81
CA PHE A 430 -24.21 -0.59 -30.57
C PHE A 430 -25.53 -0.80 -29.84
N THR A 431 -25.55 -0.58 -28.54
CA THR A 431 -26.77 -0.72 -27.74
C THR A 431 -27.07 0.61 -27.09
N PRO A 432 -28.31 1.10 -27.08
CA PRO A 432 -28.64 2.38 -26.45
C PRO A 432 -28.47 2.38 -24.92
N ASN A 433 -28.30 1.19 -24.31
CA ASN A 433 -28.17 1.03 -22.87
C ASN A 433 -26.73 0.70 -22.49
N HIS A 434 -26.08 1.62 -21.79
CA HIS A 434 -24.69 1.47 -21.38
C HIS A 434 -24.51 1.25 -19.87
N GLN A 435 -25.61 1.19 -19.09
CA GLN A 435 -25.46 1.08 -17.64
C GLN A 435 -24.74 -0.20 -17.21
N ILE A 436 -23.81 -0.04 -16.27
CA ILE A 436 -23.06 -1.13 -15.64
C ILE A 436 -23.38 -1.22 -14.15
N SER A 437 -23.14 -2.39 -13.58
CA SER A 437 -23.23 -2.63 -12.14
C SER A 437 -22.09 -3.57 -11.78
N TYR A 438 -21.48 -3.38 -10.62
CA TYR A 438 -20.33 -4.16 -10.19
C TYR A 438 -20.49 -4.66 -8.76
N LYS A 439 -19.80 -5.75 -8.43
CA LYS A 439 -19.59 -6.20 -7.05
C LYS A 439 -18.16 -6.66 -6.88
N LEU A 440 -17.62 -6.44 -5.68
CA LEU A 440 -16.30 -6.89 -5.30
C LEU A 440 -16.43 -7.94 -4.20
N GLU A 441 -16.33 -9.21 -4.59
CA GLU A 441 -16.39 -10.32 -3.65
C GLU A 441 -15.16 -10.28 -2.74
N GLY A 442 -15.39 -10.40 -1.43
CA GLY A 442 -14.40 -10.11 -0.38
C GLY A 442 -14.62 -8.76 0.31
N VAL A 443 -15.41 -7.85 -0.28
CA VAL A 443 -15.84 -6.59 0.36
C VAL A 443 -17.37 -6.54 0.54
N SER A 444 -18.14 -6.85 -0.52
CA SER A 444 -19.60 -6.85 -0.49
C SER A 444 -20.17 -8.05 -1.25
N ALA A 445 -21.30 -8.58 -0.76
CA ALA A 445 -22.08 -9.61 -1.46
C ALA A 445 -23.07 -9.00 -2.48
N ASP A 446 -23.47 -7.76 -2.26
CA ASP A 446 -24.48 -7.07 -3.07
C ASP A 446 -23.86 -6.36 -4.27
N TRP A 447 -24.61 -6.34 -5.37
CA TRP A 447 -24.31 -5.54 -6.55
C TRP A 447 -24.51 -4.05 -6.27
N SER A 448 -23.65 -3.21 -6.86
CA SER A 448 -23.84 -1.75 -6.89
C SER A 448 -25.15 -1.40 -7.58
N SER A 449 -25.65 -0.18 -7.33
CA SER A 449 -26.66 0.42 -8.20
C SER A 449 -26.14 0.47 -9.64
N TRP A 450 -27.08 0.46 -10.60
CA TRP A 450 -26.72 0.68 -11.98
C TRP A 450 -26.20 2.11 -12.18
N GLN A 451 -25.12 2.25 -12.95
CA GLN A 451 -24.48 3.53 -13.23
C GLN A 451 -24.15 3.66 -14.72
N LYS A 452 -24.28 4.88 -15.26
CA LYS A 452 -23.90 5.19 -16.65
C LYS A 452 -22.39 5.35 -16.82
N ASP A 453 -21.70 5.85 -15.79
CA ASP A 453 -20.25 6.03 -15.82
C ASP A 453 -19.53 4.67 -15.88
N GLY A 454 -18.59 4.56 -16.82
CA GLY A 454 -17.75 3.38 -17.03
C GLY A 454 -16.60 3.29 -16.03
N LYS A 455 -16.35 4.34 -15.25
CA LYS A 455 -15.27 4.36 -14.26
C LYS A 455 -15.72 3.71 -12.94
N ILE A 456 -14.98 2.68 -12.52
CA ILE A 456 -15.10 2.06 -11.20
C ILE A 456 -13.84 2.38 -10.39
N THR A 457 -14.02 2.95 -9.21
CA THR A 457 -12.92 3.35 -8.33
C THR A 457 -12.96 2.60 -7.01
N PHE A 458 -11.80 2.07 -6.60
CA PHE A 458 -11.59 1.49 -5.26
C PHE A 458 -10.47 2.24 -4.53
N LEU A 459 -10.76 2.67 -3.30
CA LEU A 459 -9.80 3.33 -2.43
C LEU A 459 -9.24 2.31 -1.44
N GLN A 460 -7.91 2.21 -1.36
CA GLN A 460 -7.16 1.47 -0.34
C GLN A 460 -7.79 0.14 0.10
N LEU A 461 -7.79 -0.84 -0.80
CA LEU A 461 -8.24 -2.20 -0.46
C LEU A 461 -7.23 -2.87 0.48
N PRO A 462 -7.68 -3.56 1.55
CA PRO A 462 -6.80 -4.35 2.42
C PRO A 462 -6.01 -5.43 1.68
N GLU A 463 -4.99 -5.98 2.33
CA GLU A 463 -4.27 -7.14 1.79
C GLU A 463 -5.21 -8.34 1.62
N GLY A 464 -5.15 -8.99 0.46
CA GLY A 464 -6.10 -10.06 0.15
C GLY A 464 -6.26 -10.33 -1.33
N THR A 465 -7.11 -11.29 -1.64
CA THR A 465 -7.54 -11.60 -3.01
C THR A 465 -9.03 -11.32 -3.10
N TYR A 466 -9.41 -10.54 -4.11
CA TYR A 466 -10.77 -10.12 -4.37
C TYR A 466 -11.18 -10.55 -5.78
N GLU A 467 -12.47 -10.78 -5.98
CA GLU A 467 -13.04 -11.06 -7.29
C GLU A 467 -14.00 -9.93 -7.68
N LEU A 468 -13.58 -9.10 -8.63
CA LEU A 468 -14.42 -8.08 -9.22
C LEU A 468 -15.30 -8.71 -10.28
N ARG A 469 -16.60 -8.50 -10.17
CA ARG A 469 -17.58 -8.89 -11.19
C ARG A 469 -18.29 -7.64 -11.67
N VAL A 470 -18.32 -7.45 -12.99
CA VAL A 470 -18.99 -6.31 -13.63
C VAL A 470 -19.98 -6.86 -14.63
N ARG A 471 -21.22 -6.39 -14.56
CA ARG A 471 -22.28 -6.76 -15.50
C ARG A 471 -22.81 -5.54 -16.23
N LYS A 472 -23.18 -5.74 -17.49
CA LYS A 472 -23.84 -4.75 -18.34
C LYS A 472 -25.35 -4.96 -18.30
N TYR A 473 -26.10 -3.86 -18.28
CA TYR A 473 -27.55 -3.89 -18.37
C TYR A 473 -28.01 -4.33 -19.77
N VAL A 474 -28.96 -5.26 -19.81
CA VAL A 474 -29.72 -5.64 -21.01
C VAL A 474 -31.19 -5.79 -20.64
N THR A 475 -32.06 -5.49 -21.59
CA THR A 475 -33.51 -5.51 -21.34
C THR A 475 -34.04 -6.90 -20.99
N ARG A 476 -33.46 -7.94 -21.61
CA ARG A 476 -33.78 -9.34 -21.34
C ARG A 476 -32.54 -10.02 -20.76
N GLY A 477 -32.66 -10.54 -19.54
CA GLY A 477 -31.57 -11.30 -18.92
C GLY A 477 -31.27 -12.63 -19.63
N PRO A 478 -30.13 -13.27 -19.35
CA PRO A 478 -29.14 -12.90 -18.32
C PRO A 478 -28.28 -11.68 -18.71
N PHE A 479 -27.83 -10.93 -17.70
CA PHE A 479 -26.94 -9.78 -17.90
C PHE A 479 -25.52 -10.28 -18.26
N PRO A 480 -24.91 -9.81 -19.37
CA PRO A 480 -23.53 -10.18 -19.69
C PRO A 480 -22.57 -9.66 -18.61
N GLU A 481 -21.68 -10.54 -18.16
CA GLU A 481 -20.80 -10.34 -16.99
C GLU A 481 -19.34 -10.65 -17.35
N ILE A 482 -18.42 -9.85 -16.84
CA ILE A 482 -16.98 -10.07 -16.87
C ILE A 482 -16.43 -10.12 -15.44
N THR A 483 -15.35 -10.87 -15.26
CA THR A 483 -14.74 -11.13 -13.96
C THR A 483 -13.24 -10.84 -13.99
N MET A 484 -12.71 -10.26 -12.93
CA MET A 484 -11.28 -9.99 -12.76
C MET A 484 -10.84 -10.27 -11.32
N GLN A 485 -9.73 -10.98 -11.16
CA GLN A 485 -9.14 -11.20 -9.84
C GLN A 485 -8.17 -10.06 -9.49
N ILE A 486 -8.33 -9.47 -8.31
CA ILE A 486 -7.49 -8.39 -7.79
C ILE A 486 -6.75 -8.91 -6.57
N THR A 487 -5.42 -8.95 -6.63
CA THR A 487 -4.59 -9.37 -5.50
C THR A 487 -3.81 -8.19 -4.93
N VAL A 488 -4.09 -7.81 -3.68
CA VAL A 488 -3.32 -6.77 -2.97
C VAL A 488 -2.22 -7.45 -2.15
N ARG A 489 -0.96 -7.13 -2.47
CA ARG A 489 0.20 -7.73 -1.79
C ARG A 489 0.33 -7.23 -0.35
N PRO A 490 0.80 -8.06 0.60
CA PRO A 490 1.09 -7.61 1.95
C PRO A 490 2.27 -6.63 1.97
N PRO A 491 2.37 -5.76 2.98
CA PRO A 491 3.52 -4.88 3.13
C PRO A 491 4.78 -5.69 3.46
N TRP A 492 5.95 -5.17 3.09
CA TRP A 492 7.22 -5.90 3.22
C TRP A 492 7.52 -6.38 4.65
N TYR A 493 7.10 -5.62 5.67
CA TYR A 493 7.28 -5.95 7.08
C TYR A 493 6.35 -7.08 7.58
N ASN A 494 5.35 -7.45 6.78
CA ASN A 494 4.43 -8.56 7.04
C ASN A 494 4.75 -9.78 6.15
N THR A 495 5.98 -9.89 5.66
CA THR A 495 6.45 -11.03 4.85
C THR A 495 7.19 -12.05 5.70
N VAL A 496 7.25 -13.31 5.24
CA VAL A 496 8.02 -14.38 5.89
C VAL A 496 9.49 -13.98 6.11
N TRP A 497 10.09 -13.27 5.15
CA TRP A 497 11.45 -12.76 5.27
C TRP A 497 11.61 -11.73 6.39
N ALA A 498 10.65 -10.83 6.57
CA ALA A 498 10.65 -9.89 7.69
C ALA A 498 10.54 -10.62 9.03
N TYR A 499 9.68 -11.64 9.14
CA TYR A 499 9.61 -12.48 10.35
C TYR A 499 10.92 -13.21 10.64
N LEU A 500 11.61 -13.74 9.62
CA LEU A 500 12.93 -14.35 9.79
C LEU A 500 13.97 -13.35 10.31
N ILE A 501 13.96 -12.11 9.79
CA ILE A 501 14.83 -11.03 10.27
C ILE A 501 14.50 -10.66 11.72
N TYR A 502 13.22 -10.57 12.09
CA TYR A 502 12.81 -10.29 13.47
C TYR A 502 13.29 -11.38 14.43
N VAL A 503 13.14 -12.65 14.06
CA VAL A 503 13.66 -13.79 14.84
C VAL A 503 15.18 -13.72 14.96
N ALA A 504 15.90 -13.40 13.88
CA ALA A 504 17.35 -13.25 13.91
C ALA A 504 17.82 -12.10 14.81
N LEU A 505 17.12 -10.95 14.78
CA LEU A 505 17.41 -9.81 15.65
C LEU A 505 17.15 -10.14 17.12
N ILE A 506 16.05 -10.82 17.42
CA ILE A 506 15.74 -11.30 18.79
C ILE A 506 16.81 -12.29 19.25
N TRP A 507 17.18 -13.27 18.40
CA TRP A 507 18.23 -14.23 18.71
C TRP A 507 19.58 -13.54 18.98
N PHE A 508 19.95 -12.56 18.16
CA PHE A 508 21.16 -11.77 18.35
C PHE A 508 21.13 -10.96 19.66
N ALA A 509 20.01 -10.31 19.96
CA ALA A 509 19.83 -9.58 21.22
C ALA A 509 19.94 -10.51 22.44
N ILE A 510 19.36 -11.71 22.37
CA ILE A 510 19.53 -12.75 23.40
C ILE A 510 20.98 -13.18 23.51
N GLN A 511 21.68 -13.39 22.38
CA GLN A 511 23.06 -13.82 22.37
C GLN A 511 24.02 -12.76 22.97
N GLU A 512 23.80 -11.47 22.67
CA GLU A 512 24.53 -10.36 23.27
C GLU A 512 24.19 -10.22 24.76
N GLY A 513 22.91 -10.34 25.14
CA GLY A 513 22.47 -10.33 26.54
C GLY A 513 23.10 -11.46 27.37
N LEU A 514 23.12 -12.68 26.84
CA LEU A 514 23.79 -13.83 27.47
C LEU A 514 25.31 -13.63 27.53
N ARG A 515 25.95 -13.13 26.47
CA ARG A 515 27.38 -12.81 26.49
C ARG A 515 27.71 -11.75 27.53
N TYR A 516 26.89 -10.72 27.64
CA TYR A 516 27.04 -9.69 28.66
C TYR A 516 26.89 -10.28 30.07
N HIS A 517 25.85 -11.10 30.30
CA HIS A 517 25.62 -11.75 31.59
C HIS A 517 26.77 -12.69 31.99
N LEU A 518 27.25 -13.51 31.06
CA LEU A 518 28.40 -14.41 31.27
C LEU A 518 29.70 -13.64 31.51
N ARG A 519 29.94 -12.53 30.81
CA ARG A 519 31.10 -11.66 31.08
C ARG A 519 31.03 -11.09 32.50
N ASN A 520 29.85 -10.67 32.94
CA ASN A 520 29.67 -10.12 34.27
C ASN A 520 29.85 -11.20 35.37
N LEU A 521 29.40 -12.43 35.13
CA LEU A 521 29.66 -13.57 36.03
C LEU A 521 31.15 -13.90 36.13
N ARG A 522 31.85 -14.00 34.99
CA ARG A 522 33.29 -14.26 34.96
C ARG A 522 34.09 -13.18 35.67
N LYS A 523 33.67 -11.92 35.56
CA LYS A 523 34.32 -10.80 36.27
C LYS A 523 34.24 -10.98 37.79
N LYS A 524 33.06 -11.34 38.32
CA LYS A 524 32.89 -11.62 39.75
C LYS A 524 33.74 -12.81 40.23
N GLU A 525 33.87 -13.83 39.39
CA GLU A 525 34.68 -15.01 39.70
C GLU A 525 36.18 -14.68 39.73
N GLN A 526 36.66 -13.84 38.81
CA GLN A 526 38.04 -13.35 38.79
C GLN A 526 38.36 -12.49 40.01
N GLU A 527 37.48 -11.55 40.35
CA GLU A 527 37.62 -10.70 41.54
C GLU A 527 37.74 -11.55 42.82
N LYS A 528 36.98 -12.64 42.92
CA LYS A 528 37.04 -13.56 44.06
C LYS A 528 38.38 -14.31 44.12
N LEU A 529 38.85 -14.83 42.99
CA LEU A 529 40.12 -15.57 42.92
C LEU A 529 41.34 -14.66 43.20
N GLU A 530 41.28 -13.40 42.79
CA GLU A 530 42.33 -12.42 43.08
C GLU A 530 42.38 -12.07 44.58
N ALA A 531 41.21 -11.91 45.22
CA ALA A 531 41.13 -11.68 46.66
C ALA A 531 41.71 -12.86 47.47
N GLU A 532 41.44 -14.10 47.07
CA GLU A 532 42.00 -15.29 47.73
C GLU A 532 43.54 -15.34 47.62
N ARG A 533 44.11 -15.06 46.43
CA ARG A 533 45.57 -15.03 46.24
C ARG A 533 46.26 -13.94 47.07
N GLN A 534 45.63 -12.77 47.21
CA GLN A 534 46.18 -11.69 48.04
C GLN A 534 46.24 -12.07 49.53
N ALA A 535 45.21 -12.74 50.04
CA ALA A 535 45.17 -13.19 51.43
C ALA A 535 46.25 -14.25 51.72
N GLU A 536 46.54 -15.15 50.77
CA GLU A 536 47.57 -16.19 50.92
C GLU A 536 48.98 -15.59 50.99
N LEU A 537 49.29 -14.62 50.12
CA LEU A 537 50.58 -13.91 50.11
C LEU A 537 50.85 -13.17 51.43
N GLN A 538 49.84 -12.53 52.01
CA GLN A 538 49.98 -11.82 53.29
C GLN A 538 50.33 -12.77 54.45
N ARG A 539 49.68 -13.94 54.51
CA ARG A 539 49.99 -14.94 55.54
C ARG A 539 51.43 -15.45 55.44
N LEU A 540 51.92 -15.64 54.22
CA LEU A 540 53.26 -16.14 53.97
C LEU A 540 54.33 -15.13 54.38
N GLN A 541 54.09 -13.83 54.15
CA GLN A 541 54.98 -12.77 54.61
C GLN A 541 55.09 -12.69 56.14
N GLN A 542 53.97 -12.82 56.84
CA GLN A 542 53.93 -12.73 58.30
C GLN A 542 54.67 -13.89 58.99
N MET A 543 54.53 -15.11 58.48
CA MET A 543 55.29 -16.26 59.00
C MET A 543 56.81 -16.10 58.82
N LYS A 544 57.26 -15.42 57.76
CA LYS A 544 58.69 -15.24 57.48
C LYS A 544 59.36 -14.26 58.45
N SER A 545 58.67 -13.22 58.88
CA SER A 545 59.22 -12.24 59.83
C SER A 545 59.41 -12.82 61.23
N GLU A 546 58.44 -13.61 61.71
CA GLU A 546 58.51 -14.24 63.04
C GLU A 546 59.69 -15.21 63.14
N MET A 547 59.98 -15.96 62.07
CA MET A 547 61.11 -16.89 62.05
C MET A 547 62.46 -16.18 62.19
N LEU A 548 62.61 -15.01 61.55
CA LEU A 548 63.87 -14.26 61.54
C LEU A 548 64.24 -13.70 62.93
N GLU A 549 63.25 -13.26 63.71
CA GLU A 549 63.48 -12.73 65.06
C GLU A 549 63.96 -13.80 66.04
N THR A 550 63.41 -15.01 65.95
CA THR A 550 63.81 -16.13 66.81
C THR A 550 65.27 -16.55 66.60
N GLU A 551 65.79 -16.43 65.38
CA GLU A 551 67.17 -16.80 65.05
C GLU A 551 68.19 -15.81 65.66
N LEU A 552 67.89 -14.51 65.62
CA LEU A 552 68.74 -13.48 66.22
C LEU A 552 68.86 -13.61 67.73
N GLN A 553 67.76 -13.97 68.40
CA GLN A 553 67.73 -14.07 69.85
C GLN A 553 68.55 -15.24 70.39
N ASN A 554 68.57 -16.37 69.66
CA ASN A 554 69.35 -17.55 70.05
C ASN A 554 70.87 -17.29 70.01
N LYS A 555 71.37 -16.55 69.00
CA LYS A 555 72.80 -16.23 68.85
C LYS A 555 73.35 -15.37 69.99
N ASN A 556 72.57 -14.43 70.51
CA ASN A 556 73.01 -13.50 71.56
C ASN A 556 73.13 -14.19 72.93
N ASN A 557 72.25 -15.15 73.20
CA ASN A 557 72.29 -15.94 74.44
C ASN A 557 73.53 -16.84 74.52
N GLU A 558 73.98 -17.39 73.39
CA GLU A 558 75.16 -18.26 73.31
C GLU A 558 76.46 -17.53 73.69
N LEU A 559 76.61 -16.27 73.25
CA LEU A 559 77.78 -15.44 73.54
C LEU A 559 77.92 -15.08 75.03
N THR A 560 76.78 -14.78 75.67
CA THR A 560 76.73 -14.33 77.07
C THR A 560 77.13 -15.45 78.04
N LEU A 561 76.77 -16.70 77.73
CA LEU A 561 77.13 -17.89 78.53
C LEU A 561 78.64 -18.16 78.54
N GLN A 562 79.33 -17.96 77.41
CA GLN A 562 80.77 -18.23 77.33
C GLN A 562 81.61 -17.17 78.06
N THR A 563 81.18 -15.91 78.05
CA THR A 563 81.92 -14.81 78.71
C THR A 563 81.84 -14.92 80.23
N THR A 564 80.67 -15.28 80.77
CA THR A 564 80.49 -15.46 82.23
C THR A 564 81.28 -16.64 82.79
N ALA A 565 81.48 -17.71 82.00
CA ALA A 565 82.32 -18.84 82.39
C ALA A 565 83.80 -18.46 82.51
N LEU A 566 84.32 -17.61 81.61
CA LEU A 566 85.70 -17.13 81.64
C LEU A 566 85.98 -16.23 82.86
N VAL A 567 85.05 -15.33 83.19
CA VAL A 567 85.17 -14.42 84.35
C VAL A 567 85.30 -15.22 85.65
N LYS A 568 84.39 -16.18 85.88
CA LYS A 568 84.41 -17.01 87.09
C LYS A 568 85.69 -17.84 87.23
N ARG A 569 86.25 -18.33 86.11
CA ARG A 569 87.52 -19.07 86.12
C ARG A 569 88.67 -18.20 86.62
N ASN A 570 88.76 -16.95 86.15
CA ASN A 570 89.85 -16.04 86.53
C ASN A 570 89.76 -15.57 87.99
N GLU A 571 88.55 -15.29 88.49
CA GLU A 571 88.33 -14.95 89.91
C GLU A 571 88.77 -16.08 90.85
N ALA A 572 88.47 -17.35 90.50
CA ALA A 572 88.88 -18.50 91.29
C ALA A 572 90.41 -18.65 91.36
N ILE A 573 91.12 -18.35 90.27
CA ILE A 573 92.59 -18.44 90.24
C ILE A 573 93.23 -17.31 91.06
N GLN A 574 92.67 -16.09 91.02
CA GLN A 574 93.14 -14.99 91.88
C GLN A 574 92.93 -15.30 93.37
N ALA A 575 91.79 -15.87 93.75
CA ALA A 575 91.55 -16.30 95.14
C ALA A 575 92.56 -17.38 95.61
N LEU A 576 92.97 -18.29 94.71
CA LEU A 576 94.01 -19.28 95.00
C LEU A 576 95.40 -18.65 95.18
N LEU A 577 95.74 -17.60 94.42
CA LEU A 577 96.98 -16.85 94.61
C LEU A 577 97.00 -16.07 95.93
N GLU A 578 95.89 -15.43 96.31
CA GLU A 578 95.80 -14.72 97.60
C GLU A 578 95.97 -15.66 98.80
N GLU A 579 95.36 -16.85 98.75
CA GLU A 579 95.54 -17.84 99.81
C GLU A 579 96.97 -18.39 99.86
N LEU A 580 97.62 -18.57 98.70
CA LEU A 580 99.03 -18.96 98.60
C LEU A 580 99.95 -17.89 99.24
N ASP A 581 99.67 -16.61 99.00
CA ASP A 581 100.43 -15.48 99.57
C ASP A 581 100.23 -15.41 101.10
N LYS A 582 99.01 -15.64 101.57
CA LYS A 582 98.66 -15.67 102.99
C LYS A 582 99.31 -16.83 103.75
N GLN A 583 99.45 -18.00 103.11
CA GLN A 583 100.19 -19.15 103.67
C GLN A 583 101.68 -18.84 103.84
N LYS A 584 102.28 -18.11 102.89
CA LYS A 584 103.68 -17.66 103.03
C LYS A 584 103.83 -16.66 104.16
N GLU A 585 102.91 -15.72 104.29
CA GLU A 585 102.94 -14.67 105.32
C GLU A 585 102.79 -15.25 106.74
N THR A 586 101.99 -16.30 106.91
CA THR A 586 101.78 -16.98 108.20
C THR A 586 102.90 -17.94 108.60
N LEU A 587 103.52 -18.64 107.64
CA LEU A 587 104.55 -19.65 107.94
C LEU A 587 106.00 -19.10 107.93
N GLY A 588 106.21 -17.89 107.42
CA GLY A 588 107.51 -17.21 107.42
C GLY A 588 108.65 -18.09 106.85
N ASP A 589 109.78 -18.13 107.53
CA ASP A 589 110.98 -18.87 107.10
C ASP A 589 110.82 -20.41 107.09
N ARG A 590 109.71 -20.96 107.61
CA ARG A 590 109.42 -22.41 107.57
C ARG A 590 108.84 -22.86 106.23
N TYR A 591 108.36 -21.96 105.39
CA TYR A 591 107.87 -22.29 104.06
C TYR A 591 109.03 -22.24 103.04
N PRO A 592 109.42 -23.36 102.40
CA PRO A 592 110.58 -23.36 101.52
C PRO A 592 110.38 -22.42 100.33
N ASN A 593 111.19 -21.36 100.24
CA ASN A 593 111.04 -20.32 99.22
C ASN A 593 111.04 -20.89 97.80
N LYS A 594 111.84 -21.92 97.50
CA LYS A 594 111.86 -22.59 96.19
C LYS A 594 110.51 -23.19 95.76
N LEU A 595 109.74 -23.73 96.71
CA LEU A 595 108.42 -24.32 96.43
C LEU A 595 107.36 -23.24 96.21
N TYR A 596 107.37 -22.20 97.04
CA TYR A 596 106.50 -21.03 96.87
C TYR A 596 106.69 -20.41 95.48
N THR A 597 107.94 -20.11 95.10
CA THR A 597 108.20 -19.46 93.81
C THR A 597 107.78 -20.34 92.63
N ARG A 598 107.89 -21.67 92.76
CA ARG A 598 107.49 -22.61 91.70
C ARG A 598 105.97 -22.77 91.59
N LEU A 599 105.26 -22.90 92.72
CA LEU A 599 103.79 -22.94 92.77
C LEU A 599 103.19 -21.63 92.28
N ARG A 600 103.73 -20.51 92.76
CA ARG A 600 103.35 -19.17 92.31
C ARG A 600 103.59 -19.00 90.81
N SER A 601 104.74 -19.42 90.28
CA SER A 601 105.01 -19.34 88.83
C SER A 601 104.10 -20.24 87.99
N LEU A 602 103.70 -21.41 88.50
CA LEU A 602 102.77 -22.32 87.80
C LEU A 602 101.37 -21.72 87.72
N ILE A 603 100.87 -21.17 88.84
CA ILE A 603 99.55 -20.53 88.90
C ILE A 603 99.52 -19.20 88.11
N GLU A 604 100.61 -18.42 88.15
CA GLU A 604 100.76 -17.22 87.32
C GLU A 604 100.87 -17.57 85.83
N SER A 605 101.47 -18.71 85.45
CA SER A 605 101.52 -19.13 84.04
C SER A 605 100.16 -19.50 83.45
N THR A 606 99.24 -20.04 84.27
CA THR A 606 97.84 -20.30 83.87
C THR A 606 96.97 -19.04 83.77
N LEU A 607 97.39 -17.93 84.41
CA LEU A 607 96.73 -16.62 84.33
C LEU A 607 97.18 -15.81 83.11
N ASN A 608 98.29 -16.19 82.48
CA ASN A 608 98.94 -15.39 81.44
C ASN A 608 98.96 -16.10 80.08
N ASP A 609 97.92 -16.87 79.79
CA ASP A 609 97.78 -17.54 78.50
C ASP A 609 97.27 -16.53 77.45
N GLN A 610 98.11 -16.23 76.46
CA GLN A 610 97.74 -15.35 75.34
C GLN A 610 96.66 -15.99 74.44
N ALA A 611 96.43 -17.31 74.53
CA ALA A 611 95.48 -18.04 73.70
C ALA A 611 94.00 -17.68 73.98
N ASP A 612 93.61 -17.54 75.26
CA ASP A 612 92.21 -17.25 75.66
C ASP A 612 91.74 -15.89 75.12
N TRP A 613 92.64 -14.91 75.02
CA TRP A 613 92.33 -13.58 74.46
C TRP A 613 92.15 -13.58 72.94
N VAL A 614 92.94 -14.36 72.20
CA VAL A 614 92.80 -14.47 70.74
C VAL A 614 91.47 -15.12 70.36
N GLN A 615 91.05 -16.12 71.15
CA GLN A 615 89.77 -16.78 70.96
C GLN A 615 88.58 -15.87 71.31
N PHE A 616 88.67 -15.11 72.41
CA PHE A 616 87.69 -14.06 72.73
C PHE A 616 87.59 -13.00 71.62
N GLU A 617 88.74 -12.51 71.11
CA GLU A 617 88.76 -11.50 70.04
C GLU A 617 88.06 -11.99 68.76
N THR A 618 88.28 -13.26 68.39
CA THR A 618 87.65 -13.87 67.21
C THR A 618 86.13 -14.00 67.35
N TYR A 619 85.65 -14.51 68.49
CA TYR A 619 84.21 -14.66 68.71
C TYR A 619 83.49 -13.32 68.81
N PHE A 620 84.07 -12.36 69.55
CA PHE A 620 83.48 -11.05 69.72
C PHE A 620 83.34 -10.31 68.38
N ASN A 621 84.38 -10.34 67.54
CA ASN A 621 84.36 -9.64 66.25
C ASN A 621 83.31 -10.25 65.30
N SER A 622 83.12 -11.58 65.33
CA SER A 622 82.09 -12.26 64.53
C SER A 622 80.65 -11.95 64.99
N ALA A 623 80.42 -11.80 66.29
CA ALA A 623 79.09 -11.56 66.85
C ALA A 623 78.68 -10.08 66.81
N HIS A 624 79.66 -9.17 66.86
CA HIS A 624 79.42 -7.72 66.89
C HIS A 624 79.91 -7.02 65.62
N GLN A 625 79.50 -7.54 64.45
CA GLN A 625 79.65 -6.89 63.13
C GLN A 625 81.05 -6.30 62.88
N ASN A 626 82.11 -7.06 63.15
CA ASN A 626 83.51 -6.65 62.96
C ASN A 626 83.89 -5.35 63.70
N PHE A 627 83.33 -5.13 64.89
CA PHE A 627 83.55 -3.94 65.72
C PHE A 627 85.03 -3.58 65.94
N MET A 628 85.91 -4.56 66.18
CA MET A 628 87.33 -4.28 66.40
C MET A 628 88.02 -3.76 65.14
N ASP A 629 87.66 -4.29 63.97
CA ASP A 629 88.23 -3.87 62.70
C ASP A 629 87.84 -2.43 62.37
N ARG A 630 86.58 -2.07 62.61
CA ARG A 630 86.08 -0.69 62.42
C ARG A 630 86.80 0.31 63.32
N LEU A 631 86.99 -0.02 64.60
CA LEU A 631 87.73 0.83 65.55
C LEU A 631 89.21 1.00 65.18
N ARG A 632 89.88 -0.08 64.75
CA ARG A 632 91.29 -0.04 64.32
C ARG A 632 91.48 0.76 63.03
N GLN A 633 90.52 0.70 62.12
CA GLN A 633 90.55 1.45 60.86
C GLN A 633 90.34 2.96 61.08
N GLN A 634 89.50 3.34 62.04
CA GLN A 634 89.22 4.75 62.32
C GLN A 634 90.24 5.41 63.27
N TYR A 635 90.83 4.65 64.21
CA TYR A 635 91.79 5.17 65.20
C TYR A 635 93.11 4.38 65.15
N ALA A 636 94.04 4.82 64.30
CA ALA A 636 95.29 4.09 64.03
C ALA A 636 96.28 4.03 65.22
N ASP A 637 96.17 4.90 66.23
CA ASP A 637 97.03 4.92 67.43
C ASP A 637 96.49 4.07 68.61
N ILE A 638 95.40 3.32 68.40
CA ILE A 638 94.83 2.45 69.44
C ILE A 638 95.66 1.16 69.59
N THR A 639 96.07 0.84 70.81
CA THR A 639 96.86 -0.38 71.06
C THR A 639 95.96 -1.62 71.19
N ALA A 640 96.51 -2.81 71.00
CA ALA A 640 95.76 -4.06 71.22
C ALA A 640 95.17 -4.16 72.65
N GLY A 641 95.89 -3.64 73.65
CA GLY A 641 95.40 -3.57 75.03
C GLY A 641 94.25 -2.59 75.24
N ASP A 642 94.17 -1.53 74.43
CA ASP A 642 93.09 -0.55 74.44
C ASP A 642 91.81 -1.12 73.77
N LEU A 643 91.97 -1.85 72.65
CA LEU A 643 90.86 -2.53 71.96
C LEU A 643 90.17 -3.58 72.85
N ARG A 644 90.96 -4.35 73.62
CA ARG A 644 90.41 -5.32 74.59
C ARG A 644 89.53 -4.64 75.63
N ILE A 645 89.98 -3.50 76.17
CA ILE A 645 89.20 -2.72 77.14
C ILE A 645 87.92 -2.18 76.48
N CYS A 646 87.97 -1.70 75.23
CA CYS A 646 86.78 -1.24 74.51
C CYS A 646 85.73 -2.35 74.33
N CYS A 647 86.16 -3.59 74.05
CA CYS A 647 85.24 -4.71 73.86
C CYS A 647 84.59 -5.13 75.18
N LEU A 648 85.35 -5.20 76.27
CA LEU A 648 84.82 -5.48 77.59
C LEU A 648 83.87 -4.38 78.08
N LEU A 649 84.14 -3.12 77.74
CA LEU A 649 83.24 -2.00 78.05
C LEU A 649 81.94 -2.07 77.23
N ARG A 650 82.00 -2.45 75.94
CA ARG A 650 80.81 -2.67 75.11
C ARG A 650 79.93 -3.80 75.63
N MET A 651 80.53 -4.80 76.27
CA MET A 651 79.84 -5.88 76.98
C MET A 651 79.31 -5.46 78.36
N ASN A 652 79.38 -4.17 78.70
CA ASN A 652 78.91 -3.59 79.95
C ASN A 652 79.63 -4.09 81.22
N LEU A 653 80.88 -4.57 81.12
CA LEU A 653 81.63 -4.95 82.32
C LEU A 653 82.09 -3.73 83.13
N SER A 654 82.05 -3.87 84.45
CA SER A 654 82.50 -2.85 85.39
C SER A 654 84.03 -2.72 85.41
N THR A 655 84.54 -1.58 85.87
CA THR A 655 86.00 -1.33 85.99
C THR A 655 86.69 -2.37 86.88
N LYS A 656 85.98 -2.90 87.89
CA LYS A 656 86.52 -3.94 88.79
C LYS A 656 86.64 -5.28 88.07
N GLU A 657 85.61 -5.68 87.33
CA GLU A 657 85.62 -6.93 86.56
C GLU A 657 86.67 -6.88 85.44
N ILE A 658 86.80 -5.76 84.74
CA ILE A 658 87.83 -5.56 83.71
C ILE A 658 89.24 -5.66 84.30
N ALA A 659 89.47 -5.09 85.49
CA ALA A 659 90.74 -5.17 86.19
C ALA A 659 91.11 -6.61 86.58
N SER A 660 90.13 -7.36 87.08
CA SER A 660 90.27 -8.80 87.34
C SER A 660 90.61 -9.58 86.06
N LEU A 661 89.86 -9.35 84.98
CA LEU A 661 90.01 -10.07 83.71
C LEU A 661 91.35 -9.79 83.01
N MET A 662 91.85 -8.56 83.14
CA MET A 662 93.12 -8.13 82.55
C MET A 662 94.32 -8.33 83.50
N ASN A 663 94.10 -8.88 84.69
CA ASN A 663 95.09 -9.10 85.75
C ASN A 663 95.96 -7.86 86.04
N VAL A 664 95.31 -6.70 86.18
CA VAL A 664 95.95 -5.41 86.48
C VAL A 664 95.16 -4.68 87.56
N SER A 665 95.78 -3.72 88.25
CA SER A 665 95.09 -2.96 89.30
C SER A 665 93.91 -2.15 88.74
N VAL A 666 92.86 -1.98 89.55
CA VAL A 666 91.69 -1.15 89.21
C VAL A 666 92.12 0.25 88.77
N ARG A 667 93.12 0.83 89.46
CA ARG A 667 93.69 2.14 89.13
C ARG A 667 94.40 2.16 87.77
N ALA A 668 95.00 1.05 87.34
CA ALA A 668 95.58 0.94 86.00
C ALA A 668 94.50 0.94 84.90
N ILE A 669 93.35 0.31 85.13
CA ILE A 669 92.20 0.35 84.20
C ILE A 669 91.58 1.75 84.15
N GLU A 670 91.42 2.44 85.27
CA GLU A 670 90.93 3.83 85.30
C GLU A 670 91.82 4.77 84.48
N LEU A 671 93.14 4.66 84.65
CA LEU A 671 94.13 5.41 83.86
C LEU A 671 94.05 5.06 82.37
N ARG A 672 93.85 3.78 82.02
CA ARG A 672 93.67 3.36 80.61
C ARG A 672 92.35 3.88 80.02
N ARG A 673 91.23 3.87 80.77
CA ARG A 673 89.94 4.46 80.35
C ARG A 673 90.07 5.96 80.10
N TYR A 674 90.80 6.68 80.95
CA TYR A 674 91.09 8.10 80.75
C TYR A 674 91.91 8.36 79.48
N ARG A 675 92.94 7.53 79.20
CA ARG A 675 93.74 7.60 77.97
C ARG A 675 92.91 7.25 76.72
N LEU A 676 92.07 6.24 76.81
CA LEU A 676 91.13 5.83 75.77
C LEU A 676 90.17 6.98 75.40
N ARG A 677 89.62 7.69 76.39
CA ARG A 677 88.80 8.89 76.13
C ARG A 677 89.55 9.96 75.34
N LYS A 678 90.80 10.23 75.71
CA LYS A 678 91.64 11.20 74.97
C LYS A 678 91.98 10.74 73.57
N ARG A 679 92.26 9.44 73.38
CA ARG A 679 92.59 8.84 72.07
C ARG A 679 91.41 8.76 71.12
N LEU A 680 90.20 8.53 71.66
CA LEU A 680 88.94 8.52 70.91
C LEU A 680 88.37 9.93 70.68
N ALA A 681 89.07 10.98 71.12
CA ALA A 681 88.67 12.39 71.00
C ALA A 681 87.26 12.68 71.54
N LEU A 682 86.91 12.10 72.69
CA LEU A 682 85.58 12.31 73.32
C LEU A 682 85.56 13.59 74.16
N ASP A 683 84.53 14.41 73.97
CA ASP A 683 84.27 15.62 74.75
C ASP A 683 84.01 15.31 76.24
N GLY A 684 84.14 16.32 77.11
CA GLY A 684 84.07 16.18 78.57
C GLY A 684 82.82 15.44 79.10
N ASP A 685 81.67 15.61 78.44
CA ASP A 685 80.38 15.11 78.90
C ASP A 685 79.96 13.74 78.33
N THR A 686 80.65 13.19 77.31
CA THR A 686 80.24 11.94 76.67
C THR A 686 80.68 10.71 77.49
N ASN A 687 79.77 9.80 77.84
CA ASN A 687 80.13 8.56 78.51
C ASN A 687 80.82 7.59 77.54
N LEU A 688 81.99 7.09 77.93
CA LEU A 688 82.78 6.16 77.12
C LEU A 688 82.04 4.85 76.84
N VAL A 689 81.22 4.35 77.78
CA VAL A 689 80.49 3.09 77.62
C VAL A 689 79.34 3.25 76.63
N ASP A 690 78.54 4.30 76.77
CA ASP A 690 77.40 4.58 75.89
C ASP A 690 77.86 4.82 74.44
N PHE A 691 78.97 5.53 74.25
CA PHE A 691 79.59 5.69 72.94
C PHE A 691 79.99 4.33 72.35
N LEU A 692 80.65 3.47 73.12
CA LEU A 692 81.09 2.16 72.67
C LEU A 692 79.96 1.14 72.50
N MET A 693 78.77 1.34 73.07
CA MET A 693 77.59 0.50 72.82
C MET A 693 76.87 0.87 71.52
N ASN A 694 76.87 2.16 71.16
CA ASN A 694 76.16 2.69 69.99
C ASN A 694 77.01 2.74 68.70
N TYR A 695 78.30 2.43 68.79
CA TYR A 695 79.25 2.33 67.66
C TYR A 695 79.10 1.01 66.88
#